data_AF-A0A8T5HD32-F1
#
_entry.id   AF-A0A8T5HD32-F1
#
_cell.length_a   1.000
_cell.length_b   1.000
_cell.length_c   1.000
_cell.angle_alpha   90.00
_cell.angle_beta   90.00
_cell.angle_gamma   90.00
#
_symmetry.space_group_name_H-M   'P 1'
#
loop_
_entity.id
_entity.type
_entity.pdbx_description
1 polymer ?
#
loop_
_entity_poly.entity_id
_entity_poly.type
_entity_poly.pdbx_seq_one_letter_code
_entity_poly.pdbx_strand_id
1 'polypeptide(L)'
;MTRDLPEPPAPPAGLTKQDEKKGLFSGLFNRSKDVFKDLDIEPIVEEEIHKDDKKELKKIKKEKYKDKKRIVKEHKKLKTKKIRIQKRQKIKSTREHNKREEFLNHKEETLKRKEKHLQDIKKTLEREEKEFLSTKIKSLKNKKNHNKLIRSLQDHEKVLNKRAELISKKETHKKHRDKSLKEKGKQLKEWENKLIQEKDQTAKTKAQLVKEENAIVKKIEILEKLMKEQHEVEYSIKQNAVKHKDIKRKYNRLLNEEKKLKTIRNDLAKKEIDLKLQEEGIIKAEADLKNNKAWLDKEETAVVAKVKKLEEYKQKNEMLKKKEIKLKEKEAHITNLMKKAPILEKKGIEIEKKENHLKLMIEGLNLSKNQLKKEETAVLGRVRILEKDKKELEEKEDEVVKLVNKFEKIKKETDIKIKKLNQKEKDFKSKESKLHYFEEKSKAIEEKLAMKKLELEEKENEMKLMSADWKATKIMLDREEKSILGKVEELEEEKDELLKKEAEIVKLVDKVERNKQKNTDKEKSIDLKLAKLVTAEAQHQKKTQELNNREKQIIVKENKIKTSLGEIKKVKGLIGKKRTLEEGIKRLKIRFNKEFRKIEKPLLRKAKRKHQEMKISRSIKKTMEPLPNIKVRANMAGPLPGLNPEINTQIEIAKNHVSRGLFNEAKSTIMKLKSMQKAMDEKLPNKKALYYDILELENEMKLVEIRH
;
A
#
# COMPACT_ATOMS: atom_id res chain seq x y z
N MET A 1 35.67 1.41 46.52
CA MET A 1 37.05 1.35 45.99
C MET A 1 37.19 2.45 44.95
N THR A 2 37.72 3.59 45.40
CA THR A 2 38.03 4.77 44.59
C THR A 2 39.27 4.48 43.74
N ARG A 3 39.15 4.58 42.42
CA ARG A 3 40.31 4.63 41.51
C ARG A 3 40.47 6.05 41.03
N ASP A 4 41.57 6.66 41.48
CA ASP A 4 42.07 7.94 41.02
C ASP A 4 42.45 7.86 39.53
N LEU A 5 41.94 8.79 38.75
CA LEU A 5 42.41 9.09 37.39
C LEU A 5 43.33 10.31 37.49
N PRO A 6 44.56 10.25 36.94
CA PRO A 6 45.49 11.37 37.01
C PRO A 6 45.07 12.49 36.04
N GLU A 7 45.28 13.73 36.46
CA GLU A 7 45.08 14.94 35.66
C GLU A 7 45.97 14.94 34.40
N PRO A 8 45.49 15.46 33.26
CA PRO A 8 46.32 15.61 32.07
C PRO A 8 47.38 16.71 32.28
N PRO A 9 48.59 16.56 31.71
CA PRO A 9 49.67 17.52 31.88
C PRO A 9 49.34 18.84 31.17
N ALA A 10 49.77 19.94 31.78
CA ALA A 10 49.66 21.28 31.22
C ALA A 10 50.41 21.37 29.87
N PRO A 11 49.87 22.09 28.87
CA PRO A 11 50.59 22.34 27.63
C PRO A 11 51.84 23.19 27.88
N PRO A 12 52.94 22.94 27.15
CA PRO A 12 54.19 23.64 27.35
C PRO A 12 54.03 25.14 27.05
N ALA A 13 54.53 25.95 27.98
CA ALA A 13 54.69 27.38 27.79
C ALA A 13 55.78 27.63 26.74
N GLY A 14 55.42 28.40 25.71
CA GLY A 14 56.39 28.97 24.77
C GLY A 14 56.10 28.62 23.32
N LEU A 15 55.23 29.41 22.67
CA LEU A 15 55.24 29.60 21.23
C LEU A 15 54.87 31.05 20.95
N THR A 16 55.88 31.81 20.54
CA THR A 16 55.82 33.20 20.14
C THR A 16 55.04 33.35 18.83
N LYS A 17 54.36 34.49 18.70
CA LYS A 17 53.60 34.88 17.51
C LYS A 17 54.53 35.23 16.34
N GLN A 18 54.98 34.23 15.58
CA GLN A 18 55.51 34.38 14.23
C GLN A 18 55.66 32.97 13.66
N ASP A 19 54.78 32.60 12.72
CA ASP A 19 54.87 31.47 11.76
C ASP A 19 53.52 30.80 11.40
N GLU A 20 52.38 31.46 11.65
CA GLU A 20 51.09 31.06 11.07
C GLU A 20 50.89 31.56 9.62
N LYS A 21 51.82 31.29 8.70
CA LYS A 21 51.55 31.38 7.25
C LYS A 21 52.43 30.41 6.46
N LYS A 22 52.01 29.15 6.43
CA LYS A 22 52.13 28.23 5.27
C LYS A 22 51.50 26.90 5.65
N GLY A 23 50.24 26.72 5.27
CA GLY A 23 49.56 25.43 5.39
C GLY A 23 50.22 24.42 4.46
N LEU A 24 50.81 23.38 5.03
CA LEU A 24 51.45 22.23 4.36
C LEU A 24 50.46 21.24 3.73
N PHE A 25 49.24 21.66 3.40
CA PHE A 25 48.17 20.78 2.89
C PHE A 25 47.44 21.35 1.66
N SER A 26 48.16 21.97 0.71
CA SER A 26 47.56 22.42 -0.56
C SER A 26 48.04 21.66 -1.81
N GLY A 27 48.75 20.54 -1.65
CA GLY A 27 49.39 19.83 -2.76
C GLY A 27 48.69 18.56 -3.31
N LEU A 28 47.63 18.06 -2.69
CA LEU A 28 47.18 16.66 -2.94
C LEU A 28 45.84 16.48 -3.68
N PHE A 29 45.18 17.54 -4.16
CA PHE A 29 43.90 17.41 -4.88
C PHE A 29 43.82 18.24 -6.17
N ASN A 30 44.77 18.02 -7.10
CA ASN A 30 44.69 18.57 -8.46
C ASN A 30 45.16 17.56 -9.52
N ARG A 31 44.62 16.33 -9.50
CA ARG A 31 44.70 15.39 -10.64
C ARG A 31 43.43 14.55 -10.70
N SER A 32 42.38 15.06 -11.35
CA SER A 32 41.22 14.24 -11.77
C SER A 32 40.42 14.92 -12.89
N LYS A 33 41.11 15.40 -13.93
CA LYS A 33 40.45 15.97 -15.11
C LYS A 33 40.79 15.37 -16.47
N ASP A 34 41.66 14.38 -16.55
CA ASP A 34 42.07 13.81 -17.84
C ASP A 34 42.09 12.27 -17.84
N VAL A 35 40.93 11.62 -17.61
CA VAL A 35 40.80 10.14 -17.76
C VAL A 35 39.50 9.73 -18.48
N PHE A 36 38.84 10.62 -19.22
CA PHE A 36 37.67 10.26 -20.03
C PHE A 36 37.76 10.81 -21.44
N LYS A 37 38.87 10.55 -22.13
CA LYS A 37 38.99 10.83 -23.58
C LYS A 37 39.09 9.61 -24.49
N ASP A 38 39.37 8.41 -23.97
CA ASP A 38 39.62 7.25 -24.84
C ASP A 38 38.74 6.05 -24.48
N LEU A 39 37.41 6.25 -24.57
CA LEU A 39 36.47 5.13 -24.66
C LEU A 39 35.73 5.29 -26.00
N ASP A 40 36.35 4.76 -27.05
CA ASP A 40 35.69 4.42 -28.29
C ASP A 40 34.66 3.33 -28.00
N ILE A 41 33.43 3.75 -27.72
CA ILE A 41 32.28 2.87 -27.66
C ILE A 41 31.79 2.72 -29.10
N GLU A 42 32.01 1.54 -29.66
CA GLU A 42 31.49 1.14 -30.96
C GLU A 42 29.97 1.39 -31.03
N PRO A 43 29.45 1.92 -32.15
CA PRO A 43 28.02 2.13 -32.33
C PRO A 43 27.33 0.77 -32.46
N ILE A 44 26.62 0.37 -31.41
CA ILE A 44 25.69 -0.76 -31.46
C ILE A 44 24.55 -0.39 -32.44
N VAL A 45 24.61 -1.08 -33.57
CA VAL A 45 23.57 -1.38 -34.57
C VAL A 45 22.17 -0.85 -34.20
N GLU A 46 21.74 0.20 -34.92
CA GLU A 46 20.34 0.62 -35.00
C GLU A 46 19.59 -0.34 -35.95
N GLU A 47 19.14 -1.48 -35.44
CA GLU A 47 18.10 -2.27 -36.11
C GLU A 47 16.71 -1.79 -35.67
N GLU A 48 15.94 -1.34 -36.66
CA GLU A 48 14.48 -1.15 -36.71
C GLU A 48 13.76 -0.58 -35.47
N ILE A 49 13.99 0.70 -35.19
CA ILE A 49 13.10 1.48 -34.32
C ILE A 49 11.96 2.09 -35.17
N HIS A 50 10.73 1.70 -34.87
CA HIS A 50 9.49 2.17 -35.48
C HIS A 50 9.42 3.72 -35.51
N LYS A 51 8.80 4.29 -36.56
CA LYS A 51 8.75 5.75 -36.81
C LYS A 51 8.20 6.60 -35.65
N ASP A 52 7.41 6.00 -34.76
CA ASP A 52 6.78 6.71 -33.65
C ASP A 52 7.70 6.85 -32.42
N ASP A 53 8.53 5.84 -32.14
CA ASP A 53 9.52 5.90 -31.05
C ASP A 53 10.62 6.94 -31.33
N LYS A 54 10.95 7.14 -32.62
CA LYS A 54 11.91 8.18 -33.06
C LYS A 54 11.39 9.60 -32.81
N LYS A 55 10.07 9.81 -32.79
CA LYS A 55 9.44 11.10 -32.43
C LYS A 55 9.45 11.31 -30.92
N GLU A 56 9.19 10.27 -30.12
CA GLU A 56 9.25 10.37 -28.66
C GLU A 56 10.67 10.60 -28.16
N LEU A 57 11.67 9.90 -28.71
CA LEU A 57 13.07 10.13 -28.37
C LEU A 57 13.52 11.58 -28.67
N LYS A 58 13.02 12.17 -29.77
CA LYS A 58 13.26 13.59 -30.10
C LYS A 58 12.59 14.55 -29.11
N LYS A 59 11.40 14.23 -28.59
CA LYS A 59 10.74 15.01 -27.54
C LYS A 59 11.52 14.94 -26.22
N ILE A 60 11.91 13.74 -25.79
CA ILE A 60 12.68 13.52 -24.56
C ILE A 60 14.04 14.23 -24.63
N LYS A 61 14.74 14.17 -25.77
CA LYS A 61 16.01 14.90 -25.96
C LYS A 61 15.83 16.43 -25.89
N LYS A 62 14.74 16.97 -26.47
CA LYS A 62 14.41 18.41 -26.38
C LYS A 62 14.08 18.84 -24.95
N GLU A 63 13.40 17.99 -24.19
CA GLU A 63 13.00 18.27 -22.81
C GLU A 63 14.21 18.23 -21.85
N LYS A 64 15.05 17.19 -21.95
CA LYS A 64 16.33 17.12 -21.22
C LYS A 64 17.23 18.34 -21.51
N TYR A 65 17.24 18.85 -22.75
CA TYR A 65 17.99 20.05 -23.08
C TYR A 65 17.42 21.32 -22.42
N LYS A 66 16.09 21.45 -22.36
CA LYS A 66 15.41 22.57 -21.66
C LYS A 66 15.69 22.54 -20.15
N ASP A 67 15.67 21.36 -19.54
CA ASP A 67 15.94 21.21 -18.11
C ASP A 67 17.40 21.47 -17.76
N LYS A 68 18.33 20.99 -18.59
CA LYS A 68 19.76 21.33 -18.43
C LYS A 68 19.98 22.85 -18.51
N LYS A 69 19.26 23.55 -19.40
CA LYS A 69 19.31 25.01 -19.52
C LYS A 69 18.67 25.72 -18.32
N ARG A 70 17.62 25.16 -17.70
CA ARG A 70 17.02 25.66 -16.45
C ARG A 70 17.96 25.50 -15.26
N ILE A 71 18.55 24.31 -15.08
CA ILE A 71 19.51 24.01 -14.01
C ILE A 71 20.71 24.96 -14.09
N VAL A 72 21.27 25.18 -15.28
CA VAL A 72 22.40 26.12 -15.47
C VAL A 72 22.02 27.57 -15.10
N LYS A 73 20.79 28.01 -15.45
CA LYS A 73 20.30 29.35 -15.06
C LYS A 73 20.12 29.46 -13.55
N GLU A 74 19.60 28.44 -12.89
CA GLU A 74 19.44 28.43 -11.42
C GLU A 74 20.77 28.41 -10.69
N HIS A 75 21.73 27.60 -11.15
CA HIS A 75 23.08 27.59 -10.59
C HIS A 75 23.75 28.96 -10.69
N LYS A 76 23.55 29.69 -11.80
CA LYS A 76 24.06 31.05 -11.99
C LYS A 76 23.38 32.05 -11.03
N LYS A 77 22.07 31.91 -10.78
CA LYS A 77 21.32 32.70 -9.79
C LYS A 77 21.77 32.41 -8.34
N LEU A 78 22.02 31.15 -8.00
CA LEU A 78 22.49 30.75 -6.68
C LEU A 78 23.92 31.26 -6.41
N LYS A 79 24.80 31.18 -7.41
CA LYS A 79 26.19 31.69 -7.31
C LYS A 79 26.21 33.21 -7.08
N THR A 80 25.37 33.96 -7.79
CA THR A 80 25.23 35.42 -7.59
C THR A 80 24.60 35.78 -6.24
N LYS A 81 23.62 35.00 -5.76
CA LYS A 81 23.02 35.17 -4.43
C LYS A 81 24.04 34.90 -3.31
N LYS A 82 24.87 33.86 -3.43
CA LYS A 82 25.95 33.53 -2.47
C LYS A 82 26.99 34.65 -2.38
N ILE A 83 27.41 35.22 -3.51
CA ILE A 83 28.33 36.37 -3.55
C ILE A 83 27.73 37.61 -2.87
N ARG A 84 26.43 37.90 -3.09
CA ARG A 84 25.74 39.01 -2.42
C ARG A 84 25.64 38.82 -0.90
N ILE A 85 25.37 37.61 -0.44
CA ILE A 85 25.30 37.28 1.01
C ILE A 85 26.69 37.46 1.65
N GLN A 86 27.75 36.96 1.03
CA GLN A 86 29.12 37.13 1.54
C GLN A 86 29.55 38.61 1.58
N LYS A 87 29.21 39.41 0.57
CA LYS A 87 29.46 40.88 0.60
C LYS A 87 28.70 41.57 1.73
N ARG A 88 27.43 41.21 1.95
CA ARG A 88 26.61 41.77 3.05
C ARG A 88 27.14 41.38 4.43
N GLN A 89 27.64 40.16 4.59
CA GLN A 89 28.26 39.72 5.85
C GLN A 89 29.56 40.47 6.14
N LYS A 90 30.43 40.67 5.13
CA LYS A 90 31.65 41.49 5.27
C LYS A 90 31.36 42.96 5.61
N ILE A 91 30.31 43.54 5.04
CA ILE A 91 29.88 44.93 5.33
C ILE A 91 29.30 45.03 6.74
N LYS A 92 28.55 44.02 7.21
CA LYS A 92 28.02 44.01 8.59
C LYS A 92 29.15 43.85 9.62
N SER A 93 30.11 42.95 9.39
CA SER A 93 31.22 42.73 10.33
C SER A 93 32.12 43.97 10.44
N THR A 94 32.38 44.68 9.34
CA THR A 94 33.16 45.93 9.36
C THR A 94 32.41 47.07 10.02
N ARG A 95 31.10 47.21 9.78
CA ARG A 95 30.28 48.25 10.42
C ARG A 95 30.08 48.01 11.92
N GLU A 96 30.00 46.75 12.35
CA GLU A 96 29.95 46.39 13.77
C GLU A 96 31.31 46.57 14.46
N HIS A 97 32.41 46.29 13.77
CA HIS A 97 33.76 46.57 14.27
C HIS A 97 33.96 48.08 14.51
N ASN A 98 33.66 48.92 13.51
CA ASN A 98 33.80 50.37 13.63
C ASN A 98 32.92 50.95 14.74
N LYS A 99 31.68 50.46 14.91
CA LYS A 99 30.82 50.88 16.02
C LYS A 99 31.35 50.47 17.39
N ARG A 100 31.99 49.30 17.50
CA ARG A 100 32.64 48.85 18.74
C ARG A 100 33.85 49.73 19.05
N GLU A 101 34.62 50.09 18.04
CA GLU A 101 35.80 50.95 18.15
C GLU A 101 35.41 52.39 18.55
N GLU A 102 34.40 52.98 17.92
CA GLU A 102 33.82 54.27 18.33
C GLU A 102 33.28 54.24 19.77
N PHE A 103 32.60 53.15 20.15
CA PHE A 103 32.09 52.98 21.50
C PHE A 103 33.20 52.82 22.54
N LEU A 104 34.28 52.12 22.20
CA LEU A 104 35.46 52.00 23.06
C LEU A 104 36.17 53.34 23.21
N ASN A 105 36.38 54.09 22.14
CA ASN A 105 36.96 55.43 22.18
C ASN A 105 36.12 56.40 23.02
N HIS A 106 34.78 56.38 22.86
CA HIS A 106 33.88 57.17 23.70
C HIS A 106 33.96 56.77 25.18
N LYS A 107 34.08 55.47 25.48
CA LYS A 107 34.27 54.96 26.85
C LYS A 107 35.60 55.41 27.45
N GLU A 108 36.68 55.37 26.69
CA GLU A 108 37.99 55.86 27.12
C GLU A 108 37.97 57.36 27.37
N GLU A 109 37.34 58.15 26.51
CA GLU A 109 37.18 59.60 26.74
C GLU A 109 36.35 59.89 27.99
N THR A 110 35.25 59.16 28.21
CA THR A 110 34.44 59.33 29.42
C THR A 110 35.18 58.90 30.67
N LEU A 111 36.04 57.87 30.59
CA LEU A 111 36.93 57.50 31.69
C LEU A 111 37.97 58.59 31.96
N LYS A 112 38.64 59.13 30.93
CA LYS A 112 39.59 60.25 31.07
C LYS A 112 38.93 61.50 31.69
N ARG A 113 37.68 61.83 31.29
CA ARG A 113 36.91 62.94 31.88
C ARG A 113 36.56 62.66 33.34
N LYS A 114 36.16 61.43 33.68
CA LYS A 114 35.89 61.03 35.07
C LYS A 114 37.14 61.04 35.93
N GLU A 115 38.27 60.60 35.39
CA GLU A 115 39.55 60.60 36.08
C GLU A 115 40.05 62.03 36.32
N LYS A 116 39.93 62.93 35.33
CA LYS A 116 40.18 64.36 35.51
C LYS A 116 39.25 64.97 36.58
N HIS A 117 37.95 64.66 36.54
CA HIS A 117 37.01 65.11 37.55
C HIS A 117 37.34 64.56 38.94
N LEU A 118 37.81 63.32 39.06
CA LEU A 118 38.28 62.74 40.32
C LEU A 118 39.55 63.43 40.82
N GLN A 119 40.49 63.77 39.95
CA GLN A 119 41.67 64.56 40.31
C GLN A 119 41.30 65.98 40.75
N ASP A 120 40.33 66.61 40.08
CA ASP A 120 39.83 67.93 40.46
C ASP A 120 39.10 67.87 41.81
N ILE A 121 38.26 66.85 42.05
CA ILE A 121 37.65 66.58 43.36
C ILE A 121 38.74 66.38 44.42
N LYS A 122 39.78 65.60 44.12
CA LYS A 122 40.87 65.35 45.06
C LYS A 122 41.61 66.64 45.40
N LYS A 123 41.88 67.50 44.42
CA LYS A 123 42.49 68.82 44.64
C LYS A 123 41.56 69.76 45.43
N THR A 124 40.25 69.73 45.19
CA THR A 124 39.30 70.53 45.98
C THR A 124 39.21 70.02 47.40
N LEU A 125 39.16 68.69 47.60
CA LEU A 125 39.18 68.08 48.93
C LEU A 125 40.48 68.39 49.66
N GLU A 126 41.65 68.34 49.01
CA GLU A 126 42.94 68.73 49.61
C GLU A 126 42.98 70.22 49.98
N ARG A 127 42.34 71.10 49.19
CA ARG A 127 42.20 72.53 49.54
C ARG A 127 41.24 72.71 50.71
N GLU A 128 40.10 72.04 50.70
CA GLU A 128 39.11 72.07 51.78
C GLU A 128 39.68 71.48 53.07
N GLU A 129 40.49 70.42 53.01
CA GLU A 129 41.21 69.86 54.15
C GLU A 129 42.26 70.84 54.67
N LYS A 130 43.03 71.52 53.80
CA LYS A 130 43.98 72.56 54.21
C LYS A 130 43.27 73.77 54.83
N GLU A 131 42.14 74.21 54.28
CA GLU A 131 41.31 75.27 54.85
C GLU A 131 40.64 74.85 56.15
N PHE A 132 40.16 73.61 56.24
CA PHE A 132 39.59 73.02 57.44
C PHE A 132 40.64 72.89 58.55
N LEU A 133 41.85 72.43 58.25
CA LEU A 133 42.95 72.37 59.20
C LEU A 133 43.39 73.78 59.63
N SER A 134 43.47 74.74 58.70
CA SER A 134 43.77 76.15 59.00
C SER A 134 42.71 76.81 59.89
N THR A 135 41.42 76.59 59.59
CA THR A 135 40.30 77.08 60.40
C THR A 135 40.20 76.35 61.74
N LYS A 136 40.51 75.06 61.78
CA LYS A 136 40.56 74.25 63.01
C LYS A 136 41.70 74.73 63.91
N ILE A 137 42.90 74.96 63.39
CA ILE A 137 44.04 75.55 64.12
C ILE A 137 43.68 76.96 64.65
N LYS A 138 43.00 77.80 63.86
CA LYS A 138 42.48 79.11 64.33
C LYS A 138 41.39 78.98 65.40
N SER A 139 40.53 77.96 65.32
CA SER A 139 39.47 77.72 66.30
C SER A 139 39.97 77.09 67.60
N LEU A 140 41.08 76.34 67.55
CA LEU A 140 41.73 75.70 68.70
C LEU A 140 42.44 76.71 69.62
N LYS A 141 42.74 77.92 69.14
CA LYS A 141 43.21 79.04 69.98
C LYS A 141 42.11 79.66 70.85
N ASN A 142 40.83 79.32 70.65
CA ASN A 142 39.70 79.79 71.46
C ASN A 142 39.06 78.65 72.25
N LYS A 143 39.36 78.57 73.56
CA LYS A 143 38.93 77.48 74.49
C LYS A 143 37.41 77.21 74.55
N LYS A 144 36.55 78.12 74.08
CA LYS A 144 35.08 77.92 74.04
C LYS A 144 34.58 76.97 72.94
N ASN A 145 35.38 76.64 71.93
CA ASN A 145 34.97 75.78 70.80
C ASN A 145 35.34 74.29 70.96
N HIS A 146 36.15 73.95 71.95
CA HIS A 146 36.62 72.58 72.16
C HIS A 146 35.48 71.61 72.53
N ASN A 147 34.55 72.05 73.40
CA ASN A 147 33.42 71.22 73.81
C ASN A 147 32.38 71.00 72.70
N LYS A 148 32.22 71.93 71.76
CA LYS A 148 31.36 71.73 70.57
C LYS A 148 31.97 70.73 69.59
N LEU A 149 33.30 70.76 69.43
CA LEU A 149 34.02 69.81 68.60
C LEU A 149 33.96 68.39 69.19
N ILE A 150 34.14 68.24 70.50
CA ILE A 150 34.04 66.94 71.18
C ILE A 150 32.64 66.33 71.00
N ARG A 151 31.56 67.12 71.18
CA ARG A 151 30.19 66.63 70.94
C ARG A 151 29.95 66.22 69.49
N SER A 152 30.43 67.01 68.52
CA SER A 152 30.32 66.66 67.10
C SER A 152 31.10 65.38 66.76
N LEU A 153 32.27 65.18 67.35
CA LEU A 153 33.05 63.94 67.17
C LEU A 153 32.33 62.73 67.77
N GLN A 154 31.75 62.86 68.97
CA GLN A 154 30.94 61.80 69.58
C GLN A 154 29.68 61.47 68.74
N ASP A 155 29.04 62.46 68.13
CA ASP A 155 27.89 62.23 67.24
C ASP A 155 28.32 61.54 65.94
N HIS A 156 29.47 61.92 65.36
CA HIS A 156 30.03 61.24 64.19
C HIS A 156 30.44 59.79 64.50
N GLU A 157 31.03 59.53 65.67
CA GLU A 157 31.38 58.20 66.14
C GLU A 157 30.13 57.31 66.26
N LYS A 158 29.04 57.82 66.83
CA LYS A 158 27.74 57.12 66.87
C LYS A 158 27.20 56.81 65.47
N VAL A 159 27.34 57.72 64.51
CA VAL A 159 26.91 57.49 63.12
C VAL A 159 27.80 56.45 62.44
N LEU A 160 29.10 56.47 62.68
CA LEU A 160 30.05 55.49 62.13
C LEU A 160 29.79 54.09 62.69
N ASN A 161 29.55 53.95 64.00
CA ASN A 161 29.21 52.67 64.62
C ASN A 161 27.90 52.10 64.05
N LYS A 162 26.86 52.94 63.89
CA LYS A 162 25.61 52.53 63.22
C LYS A 162 25.83 52.09 61.76
N ARG A 163 26.73 52.76 61.02
CA ARG A 163 27.10 52.36 59.64
C ARG A 163 27.86 51.03 59.63
N ALA A 164 28.78 50.81 60.57
CA ALA A 164 29.52 49.56 60.70
C ALA A 164 28.59 48.38 60.99
N GLU A 165 27.60 48.54 61.88
CA GLU A 165 26.56 47.54 62.14
C GLU A 165 25.72 47.23 60.88
N LEU A 166 25.33 48.25 60.12
CA LEU A 166 24.59 48.06 58.87
C LEU A 166 25.42 47.33 57.80
N ILE A 167 26.72 47.61 57.71
CA ILE A 167 27.64 46.91 56.82
C ILE A 167 27.74 45.44 57.23
N SER A 168 27.95 45.16 58.53
CA SER A 168 27.97 43.80 59.07
C SER A 168 26.67 43.02 58.75
N LYS A 169 25.50 43.65 58.92
CA LYS A 169 24.19 43.06 58.54
C LYS A 169 24.07 42.79 57.03
N LYS A 170 24.60 43.66 56.18
CA LYS A 170 24.60 43.43 54.72
C LYS A 170 25.53 42.29 54.33
N GLU A 171 26.64 42.14 55.03
CA GLU A 171 27.65 41.12 54.78
C GLU A 171 27.16 39.72 55.19
N THR A 172 26.42 39.61 56.30
CA THR A 172 25.72 38.36 56.67
C THR A 172 24.63 37.99 55.66
N HIS A 173 23.84 38.97 55.21
CA HIS A 173 22.84 38.74 54.15
C HIS A 173 23.48 38.31 52.83
N LYS A 174 24.62 38.91 52.44
CA LYS A 174 25.39 38.50 51.26
C LYS A 174 25.88 37.06 51.39
N LYS A 175 26.46 36.68 52.54
CA LYS A 175 26.88 35.29 52.82
C LYS A 175 25.71 34.31 52.72
N HIS A 176 24.52 34.67 53.23
CA HIS A 176 23.33 33.83 53.11
C HIS A 176 22.86 33.69 51.65
N ARG A 177 22.85 34.79 50.88
CA ARG A 177 22.51 34.77 49.45
C ARG A 177 23.48 33.91 48.65
N ASP A 178 24.78 34.02 48.91
CA ASP A 178 25.81 33.23 48.23
C ASP A 178 25.67 31.73 48.54
N LYS A 179 25.33 31.36 49.78
CA LYS A 179 24.99 29.97 50.14
C LYS A 179 23.78 29.46 49.36
N SER A 180 22.69 30.24 49.31
CA SER A 180 21.47 29.87 48.55
C SER A 180 21.74 29.74 47.05
N LEU A 181 22.57 30.61 46.47
CA LEU A 181 22.96 30.52 45.06
C LEU A 181 23.82 29.28 44.77
N LYS A 182 24.74 28.92 45.67
CA LYS A 182 25.53 27.67 45.55
C LYS A 182 24.62 26.44 45.58
N GLU A 183 23.63 26.42 46.46
CA GLU A 183 22.69 25.31 46.58
C GLU A 183 21.78 25.18 45.35
N LYS A 184 21.23 26.29 44.86
CA LYS A 184 20.49 26.32 43.58
C LYS A 184 21.37 25.91 42.40
N GLY A 185 22.64 26.30 42.39
CA GLY A 185 23.61 25.88 41.38
C GLY A 185 23.86 24.36 41.38
N LYS A 186 23.88 23.71 42.56
CA LYS A 186 23.95 22.24 42.65
C LYS A 186 22.69 21.58 42.10
N GLN A 187 21.50 22.06 42.50
CA GLN A 187 20.22 21.54 41.99
C GLN A 187 20.12 21.66 40.46
N LEU A 188 20.57 22.78 39.89
CA LEU A 188 20.56 22.97 38.45
C LEU A 188 21.45 21.95 37.72
N LYS A 189 22.65 21.68 38.25
CA LYS A 189 23.54 20.64 37.69
C LYS A 189 22.94 19.24 37.79
N GLU A 190 22.26 18.92 38.89
CA GLU A 190 21.55 17.64 39.03
C GLU A 190 20.42 17.51 38.00
N TRP A 191 19.68 18.58 37.74
CA TRP A 191 18.64 18.60 36.73
C TRP A 191 19.19 18.49 35.31
N GLU A 192 20.28 19.20 35.00
CA GLU A 192 20.98 19.06 33.71
C GLU A 192 21.44 17.62 33.48
N ASN A 193 22.03 16.98 34.49
CA ASN A 193 22.46 15.59 34.41
C ASN A 193 21.28 14.62 34.20
N LYS A 194 20.17 14.81 34.93
CA LYS A 194 18.94 14.02 34.73
C LYS A 194 18.38 14.19 33.32
N LEU A 195 18.37 15.41 32.81
CA LEU A 195 17.85 15.72 31.48
C LEU A 195 18.73 15.15 30.36
N ILE A 196 20.05 15.08 30.57
CA ILE A 196 20.97 14.37 29.67
C ILE A 196 20.70 12.86 29.70
N GLN A 197 20.55 12.27 30.89
CA GLN A 197 20.23 10.84 31.04
C GLN A 197 18.90 10.48 30.38
N GLU A 198 17.85 11.28 30.57
CA GLU A 198 16.55 11.09 29.91
C GLU A 198 16.68 11.19 28.39
N LYS A 199 17.44 12.17 27.87
CA LYS A 199 17.71 12.28 26.43
C LYS A 199 18.42 11.05 25.89
N ASP A 200 19.44 10.54 26.57
CA ASP A 200 20.16 9.33 26.15
C ASP A 200 19.26 8.09 26.18
N GLN A 201 18.38 7.96 27.18
CA GLN A 201 17.36 6.90 27.22
C GLN A 201 16.35 7.02 26.08
N THR A 202 15.88 8.23 25.78
CA THR A 202 14.97 8.46 24.64
C THR A 202 15.65 8.19 23.30
N ALA A 203 16.94 8.45 23.17
CA ALA A 203 17.71 8.13 21.97
C ALA A 203 17.88 6.61 21.80
N LYS A 204 18.19 5.89 22.90
CA LYS A 204 18.29 4.42 22.89
C LYS A 204 16.98 3.74 22.54
N THR A 205 15.88 4.18 23.15
CA THR A 205 14.53 3.64 22.86
C THR A 205 14.12 3.92 21.42
N LYS A 206 14.34 5.14 20.90
CA LYS A 206 14.11 5.44 19.47
C LYS A 206 14.96 4.56 18.54
N ALA A 207 16.23 4.36 18.85
CA ALA A 207 17.09 3.50 18.03
C ALA A 207 16.61 2.04 18.04
N GLN A 208 16.01 1.58 19.14
CA GLN A 208 15.43 0.24 19.23
C GLN A 208 14.12 0.14 18.44
N LEU A 209 13.22 1.12 18.55
CA LEU A 209 12.01 1.19 17.72
C LEU A 209 12.33 1.18 16.23
N VAL A 210 13.35 1.93 15.78
CA VAL A 210 13.79 1.91 14.37
C VAL A 210 14.29 0.53 13.94
N LYS A 211 14.94 -0.24 14.83
CA LYS A 211 15.35 -1.62 14.51
C LYS A 211 14.13 -2.54 14.37
N GLU A 212 13.14 -2.38 15.25
CA GLU A 212 11.89 -3.16 15.21
C GLU A 212 11.07 -2.82 13.96
N GLU A 213 10.93 -1.53 13.62
CA GLU A 213 10.28 -1.08 12.37
C GLU A 213 10.95 -1.71 11.15
N ASN A 214 12.28 -1.68 11.07
CA ASN A 214 13.01 -2.31 9.96
C ASN A 214 12.84 -3.84 9.91
N ALA A 215 12.69 -4.50 11.06
CA ALA A 215 12.40 -5.94 11.10
C ALA A 215 10.98 -6.24 10.62
N ILE A 216 9.99 -5.41 10.97
CA ILE A 216 8.61 -5.51 10.48
C ILE A 216 8.56 -5.30 8.97
N VAL A 217 9.25 -4.29 8.43
CA VAL A 217 9.31 -4.05 6.98
C VAL A 217 9.86 -5.27 6.23
N LYS A 218 10.94 -5.90 6.73
CA LYS A 218 11.46 -7.14 6.13
C LYS A 218 10.46 -8.30 6.18
N LYS A 219 9.69 -8.43 7.26
CA LYS A 219 8.63 -9.45 7.36
C LYS A 219 7.52 -9.18 6.33
N ILE A 220 7.11 -7.92 6.14
CA ILE A 220 6.13 -7.53 5.13
C ILE A 220 6.62 -7.88 3.72
N GLU A 221 7.88 -7.57 3.38
CA GLU A 221 8.46 -7.92 2.08
C GLU A 221 8.45 -9.43 1.81
N ILE A 222 8.67 -10.26 2.83
CA ILE A 222 8.59 -11.73 2.72
C ILE A 222 7.14 -12.17 2.47
N LEU A 223 6.18 -11.62 3.23
CA LEU A 223 4.76 -11.92 3.05
C LEU A 223 4.27 -11.52 1.64
N GLU A 224 4.69 -10.37 1.12
CA GLU A 224 4.36 -9.95 -0.24
C GLU A 224 4.89 -10.91 -1.31
N LYS A 225 6.09 -11.49 -1.10
CA LYS A 225 6.63 -12.53 -2.01
C LYS A 225 5.79 -13.80 -1.94
N LEU A 226 5.48 -14.28 -0.75
CA LEU A 226 4.64 -15.48 -0.56
C LEU A 226 3.25 -15.30 -1.17
N MET A 227 2.63 -14.12 -1.02
CA MET A 227 1.34 -13.82 -1.65
C MET A 227 1.40 -13.86 -3.19
N LYS A 228 2.49 -13.37 -3.79
CA LYS A 228 2.69 -13.44 -5.25
C LYS A 228 2.84 -14.89 -5.72
N GLU A 229 3.66 -15.68 -5.03
CA GLU A 229 3.83 -17.11 -5.31
C GLU A 229 2.49 -17.86 -5.21
N GLN A 230 1.70 -17.57 -4.17
CA GLN A 230 0.37 -18.17 -4.00
C GLN A 230 -0.57 -17.81 -5.16
N HIS A 231 -0.56 -16.55 -5.62
CA HIS A 231 -1.36 -16.13 -6.77
C HIS A 231 -0.93 -16.81 -8.08
N GLU A 232 0.37 -17.02 -8.29
CA GLU A 232 0.88 -17.76 -9.46
C GLU A 232 0.42 -19.23 -9.43
N VAL A 233 0.48 -19.87 -8.26
CA VAL A 233 -0.03 -21.24 -8.06
C VAL A 233 -1.52 -21.31 -8.34
N GLU A 234 -2.33 -20.39 -7.78
CA GLU A 234 -3.78 -20.32 -8.07
C GLU A 234 -4.08 -20.14 -9.55
N TYR A 235 -3.32 -19.29 -10.23
CA TYR A 235 -3.47 -19.08 -11.68
C TYR A 235 -3.18 -20.36 -12.46
N SER A 236 -2.12 -21.09 -12.09
CA SER A 236 -1.78 -22.39 -12.68
C SER A 236 -2.86 -23.45 -12.43
N ILE A 237 -3.42 -23.52 -11.21
CA ILE A 237 -4.54 -24.41 -10.87
C ILE A 237 -5.76 -24.10 -11.74
N LYS A 238 -6.11 -22.81 -11.91
CA LYS A 238 -7.23 -22.40 -12.78
C LYS A 238 -7.02 -22.80 -14.23
N GLN A 239 -5.81 -22.61 -14.77
CA GLN A 239 -5.42 -23.06 -16.12
C GLN A 239 -5.57 -24.58 -16.28
N ASN A 240 -5.09 -25.35 -15.28
CA ASN A 240 -5.19 -26.80 -15.30
C ASN A 240 -6.64 -27.30 -15.16
N ALA A 241 -7.48 -26.63 -14.39
CA ALA A 241 -8.91 -26.95 -14.29
C ALA A 241 -9.64 -26.79 -15.64
N VAL A 242 -9.30 -25.74 -16.40
CA VAL A 242 -9.83 -25.55 -17.78
C VAL A 242 -9.36 -26.69 -18.69
N LYS A 243 -8.07 -27.01 -18.69
CA LYS A 243 -7.53 -28.15 -19.47
C LYS A 243 -8.21 -29.47 -19.09
N HIS A 244 -8.42 -29.73 -17.81
CA HIS A 244 -9.10 -30.93 -17.34
C HIS A 244 -10.55 -31.01 -17.83
N LYS A 245 -11.26 -29.88 -17.86
CA LYS A 245 -12.62 -29.80 -18.42
C LYS A 245 -12.64 -30.13 -19.92
N ASP A 246 -11.66 -29.66 -20.67
CA ASP A 246 -11.55 -29.95 -22.10
C ASP A 246 -11.13 -31.40 -22.38
N ILE A 247 -10.22 -31.96 -21.57
CA ILE A 247 -9.88 -33.39 -21.61
C ILE A 247 -11.13 -34.23 -21.31
N LYS A 248 -11.90 -33.88 -20.27
CA LYS A 248 -13.15 -34.58 -19.93
C LYS A 248 -14.18 -34.52 -21.07
N ARG A 249 -14.30 -33.37 -21.75
CA ARG A 249 -15.15 -33.24 -22.96
C ARG A 249 -14.64 -34.12 -24.10
N LYS A 250 -13.33 -34.15 -24.35
CA LYS A 250 -12.71 -34.98 -25.39
C LYS A 250 -12.90 -36.47 -25.11
N TYR A 251 -12.70 -36.90 -23.86
CA TYR A 251 -12.97 -38.26 -23.40
C TYR A 251 -14.42 -38.67 -23.64
N ASN A 252 -15.39 -37.82 -23.25
CA ASN A 252 -16.81 -38.10 -23.49
C ASN A 252 -17.17 -38.19 -24.98
N ARG A 253 -16.52 -37.40 -25.86
CA ARG A 253 -16.69 -37.52 -27.32
C ARG A 253 -16.16 -38.85 -27.83
N LEU A 254 -14.95 -39.24 -27.43
CA LEU A 254 -14.35 -40.53 -27.80
C LEU A 254 -15.19 -41.70 -27.31
N LEU A 255 -15.71 -41.65 -26.08
CA LEU A 255 -16.60 -42.67 -25.54
C LEU A 255 -17.90 -42.80 -26.36
N ASN A 256 -18.45 -41.68 -26.83
CA ASN A 256 -19.62 -41.70 -27.70
C ASN A 256 -19.30 -42.24 -29.10
N GLU A 257 -18.13 -41.93 -29.66
CA GLU A 257 -17.66 -42.49 -30.92
C GLU A 257 -17.44 -44.00 -30.80
N GLU A 258 -16.86 -44.48 -29.71
CA GLU A 258 -16.69 -45.91 -29.44
C GLU A 258 -18.05 -46.63 -29.34
N LYS A 259 -19.03 -46.03 -28.66
CA LYS A 259 -20.40 -46.55 -28.65
C LYS A 259 -21.01 -46.62 -30.05
N LYS A 260 -20.85 -45.58 -30.87
CA LYS A 260 -21.31 -45.57 -32.28
C LYS A 260 -20.64 -46.67 -33.09
N LEU A 261 -19.32 -46.82 -32.97
CA LEU A 261 -18.57 -47.88 -33.66
C LEU A 261 -19.03 -49.28 -33.22
N LYS A 262 -19.35 -49.46 -31.94
CA LYS A 262 -19.91 -50.73 -31.43
C LYS A 262 -21.26 -51.03 -32.07
N THR A 263 -22.15 -50.03 -32.20
CA THR A 263 -23.43 -50.18 -32.90
C THR A 263 -23.22 -50.54 -34.38
N ILE A 264 -22.34 -49.82 -35.08
CA ILE A 264 -22.02 -50.08 -36.50
C ILE A 264 -21.46 -51.50 -36.68
N ARG A 265 -20.57 -51.97 -35.79
CA ARG A 265 -20.06 -53.36 -35.83
C ARG A 265 -21.18 -54.38 -35.66
N ASN A 266 -22.12 -54.14 -34.76
CA ASN A 266 -23.27 -55.03 -34.57
C ASN A 266 -24.18 -55.04 -35.81
N ASP A 267 -24.41 -53.89 -36.43
CA ASP A 267 -25.24 -53.79 -37.65
C ASP A 267 -24.55 -54.44 -38.86
N LEU A 268 -23.23 -54.30 -38.98
CA LEU A 268 -22.44 -55.01 -39.98
C LEU A 268 -22.50 -56.53 -39.77
N ALA A 269 -22.37 -57.00 -38.53
CA ALA A 269 -22.49 -58.42 -38.21
C ALA A 269 -23.87 -58.98 -38.56
N LYS A 270 -24.95 -58.22 -38.32
CA LYS A 270 -26.30 -58.60 -38.76
C LYS A 270 -26.41 -58.68 -40.28
N LYS A 271 -25.94 -57.67 -41.00
CA LYS A 271 -25.93 -57.68 -42.47
C LYS A 271 -25.10 -58.84 -43.04
N GLU A 272 -24.00 -59.20 -42.40
CA GLU A 272 -23.19 -60.34 -42.81
C GLU A 272 -23.94 -61.67 -42.64
N ILE A 273 -24.73 -61.80 -41.56
CA ILE A 273 -25.62 -62.96 -41.35
C ILE A 273 -26.73 -62.98 -42.42
N ASP A 274 -27.37 -61.84 -42.69
CA ASP A 274 -28.44 -61.74 -43.70
C ASP A 274 -27.92 -62.08 -45.11
N LEU A 275 -26.72 -61.60 -45.47
CA LEU A 275 -26.07 -61.93 -46.74
C LEU A 275 -25.73 -63.42 -46.84
N LYS A 276 -25.22 -64.04 -45.76
CA LYS A 276 -24.97 -65.49 -45.74
C LYS A 276 -26.25 -66.30 -45.92
N LEU A 277 -27.36 -65.86 -45.30
CA LEU A 277 -28.67 -66.50 -45.50
C LEU A 277 -29.17 -66.35 -46.95
N GLN A 278 -28.94 -65.19 -47.58
CA GLN A 278 -29.25 -64.99 -49.00
C GLN A 278 -28.38 -65.87 -49.90
N GLU A 279 -27.07 -65.95 -49.65
CA GLU A 279 -26.14 -66.83 -50.37
C GLU A 279 -26.55 -68.30 -50.23
N GLU A 280 -26.90 -68.75 -49.01
CA GLU A 280 -27.42 -70.11 -48.78
C GLU A 280 -28.72 -70.36 -49.56
N GLY A 281 -29.61 -69.36 -49.65
CA GLY A 281 -30.82 -69.41 -50.47
C GLY A 281 -30.51 -69.55 -51.97
N ILE A 282 -29.54 -68.79 -52.48
CA ILE A 282 -29.08 -68.88 -53.88
C ILE A 282 -28.45 -70.24 -54.16
N ILE A 283 -27.55 -70.72 -53.29
CA ILE A 283 -26.91 -72.04 -53.41
C ILE A 283 -27.97 -73.14 -53.46
N LYS A 284 -29.02 -73.05 -52.65
CA LYS A 284 -30.13 -74.00 -52.66
C LYS A 284 -30.93 -73.94 -53.97
N ALA A 285 -31.23 -72.74 -54.46
CA ALA A 285 -31.92 -72.54 -55.74
C ALA A 285 -31.09 -73.06 -56.93
N GLU A 286 -29.77 -72.84 -56.93
CA GLU A 286 -28.86 -73.39 -57.94
C GLU A 286 -28.79 -74.92 -57.89
N ALA A 287 -28.79 -75.52 -56.69
CA ALA A 287 -28.86 -76.97 -56.53
C ALA A 287 -30.18 -77.54 -57.08
N ASP A 288 -31.30 -76.87 -56.82
CA ASP A 288 -32.62 -77.25 -57.34
C ASP A 288 -32.68 -77.11 -58.87
N LEU A 289 -32.13 -76.03 -59.44
CA LEU A 289 -31.99 -75.86 -60.89
C LEU A 289 -31.14 -76.96 -61.53
N LYS A 290 -30.02 -77.33 -60.88
CA LYS A 290 -29.16 -78.43 -61.34
C LYS A 290 -29.88 -79.76 -61.31
N ASN A 291 -30.67 -80.03 -60.27
CA ASN A 291 -31.50 -81.23 -60.17
C ASN A 291 -32.60 -81.27 -61.23
N ASN A 292 -33.29 -80.15 -61.46
CA ASN A 292 -34.31 -80.00 -62.50
C ASN A 292 -33.72 -80.19 -63.89
N LYS A 293 -32.56 -79.61 -64.17
CA LYS A 293 -31.84 -79.82 -65.43
C LYS A 293 -31.48 -81.29 -65.63
N ALA A 294 -30.95 -81.95 -64.59
CA ALA A 294 -30.62 -83.37 -64.67
C ALA A 294 -31.86 -84.27 -64.88
N TRP A 295 -33.04 -83.84 -64.42
CA TRP A 295 -34.31 -84.51 -64.69
C TRP A 295 -34.78 -84.28 -66.13
N LEU A 296 -34.72 -83.04 -66.62
CA LEU A 296 -35.02 -82.70 -68.01
C LEU A 296 -34.11 -83.42 -69.00
N ASP A 297 -32.79 -83.48 -68.75
CA ASP A 297 -31.84 -84.21 -69.61
C ASP A 297 -32.18 -85.71 -69.67
N LYS A 298 -32.64 -86.30 -68.56
CA LYS A 298 -33.11 -87.70 -68.52
C LYS A 298 -34.41 -87.89 -69.32
N GLU A 299 -35.32 -86.93 -69.24
CA GLU A 299 -36.58 -86.98 -69.96
C GLU A 299 -36.38 -86.76 -71.46
N GLU A 300 -35.54 -85.80 -71.84
CA GLU A 300 -35.12 -85.54 -73.22
C GLU A 300 -34.43 -86.77 -73.81
N THR A 301 -33.47 -87.37 -73.11
CA THR A 301 -32.82 -88.62 -73.57
C THR A 301 -33.81 -89.77 -73.70
N ALA A 302 -34.81 -89.88 -72.80
CA ALA A 302 -35.87 -90.89 -72.91
C ALA A 302 -36.80 -90.62 -74.11
N VAL A 303 -37.14 -89.36 -74.39
CA VAL A 303 -37.94 -88.97 -75.57
C VAL A 303 -37.17 -89.22 -76.85
N VAL A 304 -35.91 -88.81 -76.93
CA VAL A 304 -35.03 -89.10 -78.08
C VAL A 304 -34.92 -90.60 -78.33
N ALA A 305 -34.78 -91.42 -77.28
CA ALA A 305 -34.77 -92.87 -77.40
C ALA A 305 -36.11 -93.42 -77.92
N LYS A 306 -37.25 -92.86 -77.51
CA LYS A 306 -38.58 -93.24 -78.05
C LYS A 306 -38.73 -92.83 -79.51
N VAL A 307 -38.30 -91.62 -79.89
CA VAL A 307 -38.31 -91.14 -81.29
C VAL A 307 -37.45 -92.05 -82.17
N LYS A 308 -36.25 -92.40 -81.72
CA LYS A 308 -35.36 -93.33 -82.44
C LYS A 308 -36.01 -94.70 -82.66
N LYS A 309 -36.68 -95.26 -81.64
CA LYS A 309 -37.45 -96.51 -81.80
C LYS A 309 -38.58 -96.35 -82.82
N LEU A 310 -39.30 -95.23 -82.81
CA LEU A 310 -40.36 -94.96 -83.78
C LEU A 310 -39.81 -94.81 -85.22
N GLU A 311 -38.64 -94.20 -85.40
CA GLU A 311 -37.94 -94.14 -86.69
C GLU A 311 -37.52 -95.54 -87.16
N GLU A 312 -36.98 -96.37 -86.28
CA GLU A 312 -36.67 -97.78 -86.58
C GLU A 312 -37.94 -98.55 -86.98
N TYR A 313 -39.07 -98.35 -86.29
CA TYR A 313 -40.37 -98.91 -86.68
C TYR A 313 -40.84 -98.40 -88.04
N LYS A 314 -40.67 -97.10 -88.33
CA LYS A 314 -41.03 -96.50 -89.63
C LYS A 314 -40.20 -97.09 -90.77
N GLN A 315 -38.89 -97.20 -90.60
CA GLN A 315 -37.99 -97.85 -91.57
C GLN A 315 -38.34 -99.32 -91.78
N LYS A 316 -38.64 -100.05 -90.69
CA LYS A 316 -39.09 -101.46 -90.76
C LYS A 316 -40.41 -101.59 -91.51
N ASN A 317 -41.36 -100.68 -91.29
CA ASN A 317 -42.62 -100.63 -92.04
C ASN A 317 -42.42 -100.27 -93.51
N GLU A 318 -41.50 -99.36 -93.85
CA GLU A 318 -41.15 -99.07 -95.24
C GLU A 318 -40.52 -100.28 -95.93
N MET A 319 -39.68 -101.04 -95.24
CA MET A 319 -39.12 -102.31 -95.73
C MET A 319 -40.20 -103.37 -95.94
N LEU A 320 -41.19 -103.46 -95.04
CA LEU A 320 -42.35 -104.34 -95.21
C LEU A 320 -43.21 -103.90 -96.41
N LYS A 321 -43.48 -102.60 -96.59
CA LYS A 321 -44.19 -102.07 -97.77
C LYS A 321 -43.44 -102.37 -99.08
N LYS A 322 -42.11 -102.25 -99.10
CA LYS A 322 -41.29 -102.66 -100.26
C LYS A 322 -41.37 -104.17 -100.53
N LYS A 323 -41.46 -105.00 -99.50
CA LYS A 323 -41.70 -106.45 -99.64
C LYS A 323 -43.11 -106.75 -100.14
N GLU A 324 -44.13 -106.04 -99.67
CA GLU A 324 -45.51 -106.16 -100.16
C GLU A 324 -45.62 -105.75 -101.64
N ILE A 325 -44.94 -104.69 -102.07
CA ILE A 325 -44.90 -104.30 -103.49
C ILE A 325 -44.24 -105.40 -104.33
N LYS A 326 -43.12 -105.99 -103.88
CA LYS A 326 -42.48 -107.13 -104.55
C LYS A 326 -43.34 -108.40 -104.57
N LEU A 327 -44.17 -108.61 -103.54
CA LEU A 327 -45.15 -109.69 -103.51
C LEU A 327 -46.28 -109.45 -104.52
N LYS A 328 -46.82 -108.23 -104.59
CA LYS A 328 -47.82 -107.83 -105.59
C LYS A 328 -47.29 -107.90 -107.03
N GLU A 329 -46.01 -107.59 -107.25
CA GLU A 329 -45.35 -107.78 -108.55
C GLU A 329 -45.21 -109.27 -108.92
N LYS A 330 -44.90 -110.14 -107.95
CA LYS A 330 -44.88 -111.60 -108.15
C LYS A 330 -46.28 -112.17 -108.39
N GLU A 331 -47.29 -111.67 -107.68
CA GLU A 331 -48.70 -112.04 -107.90
C GLU A 331 -49.19 -111.58 -109.27
N ALA A 332 -48.79 -110.39 -109.74
CA ALA A 332 -49.06 -109.89 -111.09
C ALA A 332 -48.36 -110.74 -112.18
N HIS A 333 -47.17 -111.27 -111.90
CA HIS A 333 -46.47 -112.19 -112.80
C HIS A 333 -47.16 -113.57 -112.89
N ILE A 334 -47.68 -114.07 -111.77
CA ILE A 334 -48.45 -115.33 -111.72
C ILE A 334 -49.84 -115.16 -112.36
N THR A 335 -50.52 -114.03 -112.18
CA THR A 335 -51.81 -113.75 -112.83
C THR A 335 -51.70 -113.45 -114.33
N ASN A 336 -50.53 -113.00 -114.82
CA ASN A 336 -50.25 -112.90 -116.26
C ASN A 336 -49.91 -114.25 -116.93
N LEU A 337 -49.38 -115.21 -116.18
CA LEU A 337 -49.15 -116.58 -116.67
C LEU A 337 -50.44 -117.44 -116.66
N MET A 338 -51.47 -117.07 -115.89
CA MET A 338 -52.73 -117.82 -115.78
C MET A 338 -53.89 -117.30 -116.68
N LYS A 339 -53.64 -116.37 -117.61
CA LYS A 339 -54.68 -115.77 -118.48
C LYS A 339 -54.61 -116.14 -119.98
N LYS A 340 -53.86 -117.19 -120.35
CA LYS A 340 -53.94 -117.84 -121.67
C LYS A 340 -54.19 -119.34 -121.52
N ALA A 341 -55.45 -119.70 -121.39
CA ALA A 341 -55.97 -121.06 -121.62
C ALA A 341 -56.30 -121.23 -123.14
N PRO A 342 -56.76 -122.38 -123.68
CA PRO A 342 -56.55 -123.82 -123.37
C PRO A 342 -56.38 -124.71 -124.66
N ILE A 343 -56.55 -126.05 -124.48
CA ILE A 343 -57.16 -127.11 -125.35
C ILE A 343 -56.21 -128.23 -125.86
N LEU A 344 -56.71 -129.48 -125.73
CA LEU A 344 -56.43 -130.77 -126.42
C LEU A 344 -55.41 -131.70 -125.73
N GLU A 345 -55.50 -133.03 -125.70
CA GLU A 345 -56.54 -134.07 -125.91
C GLU A 345 -55.85 -135.44 -125.59
N LYS A 346 -56.63 -136.52 -125.54
CA LYS A 346 -56.34 -137.93 -125.21
C LYS A 346 -55.09 -138.61 -125.83
N LYS A 347 -54.50 -139.58 -125.10
CA LYS A 347 -54.24 -141.03 -125.46
C LYS A 347 -53.24 -141.68 -124.48
N GLY A 348 -53.26 -143.01 -124.35
CA GLY A 348 -52.48 -143.78 -123.36
C GLY A 348 -51.38 -144.71 -123.92
N ILE A 349 -50.85 -145.53 -122.98
CA ILE A 349 -50.10 -146.80 -123.13
C ILE A 349 -48.60 -146.76 -123.55
N GLU A 350 -47.83 -147.61 -122.84
CA GLU A 350 -46.58 -148.33 -123.19
C GLU A 350 -45.16 -147.83 -122.81
N ILE A 351 -44.51 -148.69 -122.02
CA ILE A 351 -43.18 -149.32 -122.19
C ILE A 351 -41.89 -148.70 -121.60
N GLU A 352 -41.30 -149.59 -120.80
CA GLU A 352 -39.95 -149.79 -120.30
C GLU A 352 -38.82 -149.84 -121.35
N LYS A 353 -37.60 -149.57 -120.86
CA LYS A 353 -36.30 -150.17 -121.25
C LYS A 353 -35.72 -149.79 -122.61
N LYS A 354 -34.42 -149.44 -122.59
CA LYS A 354 -33.33 -150.36 -122.96
C LYS A 354 -31.98 -149.77 -122.52
N GLU A 355 -31.22 -150.43 -121.65
CA GLU A 355 -30.35 -151.62 -121.90
C GLU A 355 -29.03 -151.19 -122.58
N ASN A 356 -27.88 -151.34 -121.93
CA ASN A 356 -27.08 -152.55 -121.70
C ASN A 356 -25.86 -152.53 -122.62
N HIS A 357 -24.68 -152.74 -122.03
CA HIS A 357 -23.67 -153.52 -122.72
C HIS A 357 -22.92 -154.40 -121.72
N LEU A 358 -23.03 -155.71 -121.95
CA LEU A 358 -22.27 -156.85 -121.41
C LEU A 358 -22.42 -157.14 -119.89
N LYS A 359 -22.95 -158.27 -119.39
CA LYS A 359 -23.24 -159.62 -119.92
C LYS A 359 -22.23 -160.15 -120.94
N LEU A 360 -21.05 -160.51 -120.45
CA LEU A 360 -20.41 -161.83 -120.64
C LEU A 360 -18.95 -161.73 -120.20
N MET A 361 -18.60 -162.56 -119.22
CA MET A 361 -17.28 -163.04 -118.78
C MET A 361 -17.08 -162.77 -117.29
N ILE A 362 -16.82 -163.73 -116.40
CA ILE A 362 -16.83 -165.19 -116.40
C ILE A 362 -16.67 -165.55 -114.89
N GLU A 363 -17.06 -166.75 -114.50
CA GLU A 363 -16.84 -167.32 -113.18
C GLU A 363 -15.38 -167.26 -112.71
N GLY A 364 -15.16 -167.00 -111.41
CA GLY A 364 -13.83 -167.05 -110.82
C GLY A 364 -13.78 -166.70 -109.34
N LEU A 365 -14.07 -167.71 -108.51
CA LEU A 365 -13.48 -167.92 -107.17
C LEU A 365 -14.13 -167.25 -105.95
N ASN A 366 -15.03 -168.02 -105.33
CA ASN A 366 -14.97 -168.47 -103.93
C ASN A 366 -13.85 -167.87 -103.04
N LEU A 367 -14.24 -167.17 -101.97
CA LEU A 367 -14.07 -167.60 -100.55
C LEU A 367 -14.35 -166.45 -99.56
N SER A 368 -15.04 -166.80 -98.46
CA SER A 368 -15.00 -166.18 -97.13
C SER A 368 -15.60 -164.78 -96.93
N LYS A 369 -16.78 -164.70 -96.30
CA LYS A 369 -17.15 -163.55 -95.44
C LYS A 369 -18.15 -163.93 -94.34
N ASN A 370 -17.66 -164.76 -93.41
CA ASN A 370 -18.29 -165.11 -92.14
C ASN A 370 -17.96 -164.10 -91.01
N GLN A 371 -17.79 -162.81 -91.31
CA GLN A 371 -17.35 -161.82 -90.30
C GLN A 371 -18.20 -160.53 -90.17
N LEU A 372 -19.17 -160.28 -91.06
CA LEU A 372 -19.87 -158.97 -91.08
C LEU A 372 -21.16 -158.88 -90.25
N LYS A 373 -21.66 -159.98 -89.65
CA LYS A 373 -22.89 -159.95 -88.84
C LYS A 373 -22.69 -159.72 -87.33
N LYS A 374 -21.44 -159.54 -86.85
CA LYS A 374 -21.14 -159.29 -85.42
C LYS A 374 -20.77 -157.84 -85.07
N GLU A 375 -20.40 -157.00 -86.04
CA GLU A 375 -19.99 -155.60 -85.76
C GLU A 375 -21.15 -154.60 -85.77
N GLU A 376 -22.26 -154.91 -86.45
CA GLU A 376 -23.39 -153.99 -86.60
C GLU A 376 -24.17 -153.75 -85.28
N THR A 377 -24.19 -154.73 -84.37
CA THR A 377 -24.84 -154.61 -83.06
C THR A 377 -23.99 -153.85 -82.02
N ALA A 378 -22.67 -153.75 -82.21
CA ALA A 378 -21.77 -153.02 -81.31
C ALA A 378 -21.78 -151.50 -81.54
N VAL A 379 -22.04 -151.06 -82.78
CA VAL A 379 -22.05 -149.63 -83.14
C VAL A 379 -23.32 -148.93 -82.65
N LEU A 380 -24.49 -149.60 -82.72
CA LEU A 380 -25.76 -149.05 -82.23
C LEU A 380 -25.78 -148.83 -80.71
N GLY A 381 -25.01 -149.60 -79.94
CA GLY A 381 -24.85 -149.38 -78.49
C GLY A 381 -24.05 -148.11 -78.15
N ARG A 382 -23.05 -147.75 -78.95
CA ARG A 382 -22.22 -146.55 -78.71
C ARG A 382 -22.93 -145.25 -79.07
N VAL A 383 -23.80 -145.26 -80.09
CA VAL A 383 -24.58 -144.08 -80.50
C VAL A 383 -25.56 -143.63 -79.42
N ARG A 384 -26.23 -144.57 -78.73
CA ARG A 384 -27.15 -144.24 -77.62
C ARG A 384 -26.47 -143.62 -76.39
N ILE A 385 -25.21 -143.99 -76.13
CA ILE A 385 -24.44 -143.41 -75.02
C ILE A 385 -24.07 -141.96 -75.35
N LEU A 386 -23.61 -141.70 -76.58
CA LEU A 386 -23.23 -140.36 -77.02
C LEU A 386 -24.40 -139.37 -77.08
N GLU A 387 -25.61 -139.83 -77.42
CA GLU A 387 -26.81 -138.99 -77.36
C GLU A 387 -27.22 -138.61 -75.93
N LYS A 388 -26.92 -139.48 -74.96
CA LYS A 388 -27.16 -139.21 -73.54
C LYS A 388 -26.14 -138.20 -73.00
N ASP A 389 -24.86 -138.39 -73.33
CA ASP A 389 -23.77 -137.49 -72.96
C ASP A 389 -23.96 -136.08 -73.56
N LYS A 390 -24.51 -135.99 -74.78
CA LYS A 390 -24.82 -134.70 -75.41
C LYS A 390 -25.90 -133.92 -74.64
N LYS A 391 -26.96 -134.59 -74.19
CA LYS A 391 -28.02 -133.94 -73.39
C LYS A 391 -27.49 -133.47 -72.03
N GLU A 392 -26.64 -134.27 -71.38
CA GLU A 392 -25.99 -133.86 -70.12
C GLU A 392 -25.05 -132.65 -70.30
N LEU A 393 -24.40 -132.52 -71.46
CA LEU A 393 -23.58 -131.35 -71.79
C LEU A 393 -24.44 -130.08 -72.02
N GLU A 394 -25.55 -130.19 -72.75
CA GLU A 394 -26.48 -129.06 -72.96
C GLU A 394 -27.07 -128.56 -71.63
N GLU A 395 -27.42 -129.46 -70.70
CA GLU A 395 -27.88 -129.09 -69.36
C GLU A 395 -26.81 -128.37 -68.53
N LYS A 396 -25.54 -128.81 -68.63
CA LYS A 396 -24.40 -128.15 -67.97
C LYS A 396 -24.09 -126.78 -68.57
N GLU A 397 -24.23 -126.61 -69.89
CA GLU A 397 -24.06 -125.31 -70.54
C GLU A 397 -25.11 -124.30 -70.05
N ASP A 398 -26.37 -124.71 -69.93
CA ASP A 398 -27.44 -123.87 -69.39
C ASP A 398 -27.19 -123.48 -67.91
N GLU A 399 -26.61 -124.38 -67.12
CA GLU A 399 -26.22 -124.10 -65.74
C GLU A 399 -25.07 -123.08 -65.65
N VAL A 400 -24.07 -123.19 -66.54
CA VAL A 400 -22.98 -122.21 -66.65
C VAL A 400 -23.51 -120.83 -67.05
N VAL A 401 -24.44 -120.76 -68.01
CA VAL A 401 -25.05 -119.48 -68.43
C VAL A 401 -25.82 -118.83 -67.27
N LYS A 402 -26.56 -119.62 -66.47
CA LYS A 402 -27.25 -119.11 -65.27
C LYS A 402 -26.26 -118.57 -64.24
N LEU A 403 -25.13 -119.24 -64.02
CA LEU A 403 -24.08 -118.79 -63.10
C LEU A 403 -23.42 -117.49 -63.58
N VAL A 404 -23.09 -117.38 -64.88
CA VAL A 404 -22.50 -116.16 -65.47
C VAL A 404 -23.43 -114.95 -65.29
N ASN A 405 -24.73 -115.11 -65.55
CA ASN A 405 -25.72 -114.05 -65.35
C ASN A 405 -25.82 -113.63 -63.87
N LYS A 406 -25.71 -114.58 -62.94
CA LYS A 406 -25.69 -114.29 -61.50
C LYS A 406 -24.43 -113.51 -61.11
N PHE A 407 -23.26 -113.88 -61.64
CA PHE A 407 -22.01 -113.14 -61.40
C PHE A 407 -22.04 -111.72 -61.99
N GLU A 408 -22.62 -111.52 -63.18
CA GLU A 408 -22.78 -110.16 -63.73
C GLU A 408 -23.69 -109.28 -62.87
N LYS A 409 -24.76 -109.85 -62.32
CA LYS A 409 -25.65 -109.12 -61.42
C LYS A 409 -24.92 -108.71 -60.13
N ILE A 410 -24.17 -109.64 -59.53
CA ILE A 410 -23.33 -109.36 -58.35
C ILE A 410 -22.30 -108.28 -58.67
N LYS A 411 -21.64 -108.34 -59.83
CA LYS A 411 -20.66 -107.33 -60.27
C LYS A 411 -21.27 -105.93 -60.36
N LYS A 412 -22.46 -105.80 -60.97
CA LYS A 412 -23.19 -104.52 -61.05
C LYS A 412 -23.58 -104.00 -59.67
N GLU A 413 -24.02 -104.87 -58.76
CA GLU A 413 -24.33 -104.50 -57.37
C GLU A 413 -23.09 -104.05 -56.59
N THR A 414 -21.94 -104.70 -56.79
CA THR A 414 -20.66 -104.29 -56.18
C THR A 414 -20.19 -102.95 -56.72
N ASP A 415 -20.30 -102.69 -58.03
CA ASP A 415 -19.92 -101.41 -58.63
C ASP A 415 -20.78 -100.26 -58.08
N ILE A 416 -22.07 -100.48 -57.86
CA ILE A 416 -22.97 -99.51 -57.22
C ILE A 416 -22.54 -99.24 -55.77
N LYS A 417 -22.19 -100.28 -55.00
CA LYS A 417 -21.69 -100.14 -53.62
C LYS A 417 -20.38 -99.36 -53.57
N ILE A 418 -19.44 -99.64 -54.47
CA ILE A 418 -18.17 -98.91 -54.57
C ILE A 418 -18.41 -97.43 -54.86
N LYS A 419 -19.29 -97.10 -55.81
CA LYS A 419 -19.66 -95.71 -56.10
C LYS A 419 -20.28 -94.99 -54.88
N LYS A 420 -21.14 -95.66 -54.12
CA LYS A 420 -21.73 -95.11 -52.89
C LYS A 420 -20.67 -94.88 -51.79
N LEU A 421 -19.71 -95.80 -51.65
CA LEU A 421 -18.61 -95.66 -50.69
C LEU A 421 -17.69 -94.49 -51.05
N ASN A 422 -17.30 -94.37 -52.32
CA ASN A 422 -16.47 -93.25 -52.80
C ASN A 422 -17.16 -91.89 -52.60
N GLN A 423 -18.48 -91.82 -52.77
CA GLN A 423 -19.23 -90.60 -52.48
C GLN A 423 -19.23 -90.27 -50.99
N LYS A 424 -19.46 -91.27 -50.12
CA LYS A 424 -19.37 -91.08 -48.66
C LYS A 424 -17.98 -90.63 -48.22
N GLU A 425 -16.92 -91.18 -48.81
CA GLU A 425 -15.54 -90.78 -48.50
C GLU A 425 -15.28 -89.31 -48.87
N LYS A 426 -15.79 -88.83 -50.01
CA LYS A 426 -15.72 -87.41 -50.38
C LYS A 426 -16.49 -86.53 -49.39
N ASP A 427 -17.66 -86.95 -48.97
CA ASP A 427 -18.46 -86.21 -47.98
C ASP A 427 -17.77 -86.17 -46.60
N PHE A 428 -17.08 -87.25 -46.21
CA PHE A 428 -16.26 -87.28 -44.99
C PHE A 428 -15.08 -86.33 -45.07
N LYS A 429 -14.29 -86.34 -46.15
CA LYS A 429 -13.18 -85.40 -46.36
C LYS A 429 -13.64 -83.93 -46.34
N SER A 430 -14.83 -83.65 -46.90
CA SER A 430 -15.45 -82.33 -46.83
C SER A 430 -15.80 -81.92 -45.40
N LYS A 431 -16.39 -82.82 -44.61
CA LYS A 431 -16.73 -82.57 -43.21
C LYS A 431 -15.49 -82.40 -42.33
N GLU A 432 -14.45 -83.19 -42.56
CA GLU A 432 -13.17 -83.12 -41.86
C GLU A 432 -12.47 -81.79 -42.11
N SER A 433 -12.47 -81.31 -43.35
CA SER A 433 -11.94 -79.97 -43.70
C SER A 433 -12.70 -78.84 -42.99
N LYS A 434 -14.03 -78.96 -42.89
CA LYS A 434 -14.86 -77.99 -42.14
C LYS A 434 -14.58 -78.05 -40.65
N LEU A 435 -14.36 -79.24 -40.08
CA LEU A 435 -14.03 -79.41 -38.67
C LEU A 435 -12.70 -78.73 -38.33
N HIS A 436 -11.68 -78.95 -39.15
CA HIS A 436 -10.37 -78.30 -38.97
C HIS A 436 -10.47 -76.77 -39.00
N TYR A 437 -11.28 -76.22 -39.92
CA TYR A 437 -11.55 -74.78 -39.96
C TYR A 437 -12.21 -74.25 -38.68
N PHE A 438 -13.14 -75.01 -38.08
CA PHE A 438 -13.77 -74.62 -36.82
C PHE A 438 -12.81 -74.75 -35.63
N GLU A 439 -11.95 -75.77 -35.60
CA GLU A 439 -10.92 -75.92 -34.57
C GLU A 439 -9.91 -74.76 -34.60
N GLU A 440 -9.44 -74.36 -35.77
CA GLU A 440 -8.56 -73.19 -35.93
C GLU A 440 -9.26 -71.90 -35.48
N LYS A 441 -10.53 -71.73 -35.83
CA LYS A 441 -11.33 -70.59 -35.34
C LYS A 441 -11.50 -70.60 -33.81
N SER A 442 -11.71 -71.77 -33.21
CA SER A 442 -11.83 -71.92 -31.76
C SER A 442 -10.53 -71.54 -31.06
N LYS A 443 -9.39 -72.05 -31.54
CA LYS A 443 -8.06 -71.69 -31.02
C LYS A 443 -7.80 -70.18 -31.10
N ALA A 444 -8.12 -69.55 -32.24
CA ALA A 444 -7.97 -68.10 -32.40
C ALA A 444 -8.88 -67.28 -31.45
N ILE A 445 -10.05 -67.80 -31.08
CA ILE A 445 -10.93 -67.18 -30.09
C ILE A 445 -10.36 -67.34 -28.68
N GLU A 446 -9.85 -68.52 -28.34
CA GLU A 446 -9.21 -68.80 -27.05
C GLU A 446 -7.98 -67.91 -26.82
N GLU A 447 -7.11 -67.76 -27.82
CA GLU A 447 -5.96 -66.85 -27.76
C GLU A 447 -6.40 -65.39 -27.55
N LYS A 448 -7.44 -64.93 -28.26
CA LYS A 448 -8.01 -63.58 -28.07
C LYS A 448 -8.59 -63.39 -26.67
N LEU A 449 -9.20 -64.42 -26.10
CA LEU A 449 -9.72 -64.38 -24.73
C LEU A 449 -8.58 -64.36 -23.69
N ALA A 450 -7.50 -65.11 -23.92
CA ALA A 450 -6.32 -65.10 -23.07
C ALA A 450 -5.65 -63.71 -23.05
N MET A 451 -5.46 -63.10 -24.23
CA MET A 451 -4.92 -61.73 -24.35
C MET A 451 -5.80 -60.71 -23.63
N LYS A 452 -7.13 -60.80 -23.76
CA LYS A 452 -8.05 -59.91 -23.04
C LYS A 452 -8.04 -60.09 -21.53
N LYS A 453 -7.81 -61.32 -21.04
CA LYS A 453 -7.66 -61.56 -19.59
C LYS A 453 -6.42 -60.88 -19.04
N LEU A 454 -5.29 -60.98 -19.74
CA LEU A 454 -4.05 -60.27 -19.40
C LEU A 454 -4.26 -58.75 -19.39
N GLU A 455 -4.89 -58.19 -20.43
CA GLU A 455 -5.16 -56.74 -20.51
C GLU A 455 -6.06 -56.26 -19.37
N LEU A 456 -7.03 -57.06 -18.95
CA LEU A 456 -7.90 -56.75 -17.81
C LEU A 456 -7.13 -56.79 -16.48
N GLU A 457 -6.24 -57.76 -16.31
CA GLU A 457 -5.41 -57.89 -15.11
C GLU A 457 -4.42 -56.73 -14.98
N GLU A 458 -3.79 -56.30 -16.08
CA GLU A 458 -2.94 -55.10 -16.12
C GLU A 458 -3.73 -53.84 -15.71
N LYS A 459 -4.93 -53.65 -16.27
CA LYS A 459 -5.81 -52.52 -15.90
C LYS A 459 -6.26 -52.55 -14.44
N GLU A 460 -6.52 -53.73 -13.89
CA GLU A 460 -6.86 -53.88 -12.48
C GLU A 460 -5.69 -53.50 -11.58
N ASN A 461 -4.47 -53.89 -11.95
CA ASN A 461 -3.25 -53.52 -11.24
C ASN A 461 -2.97 -52.00 -11.33
N GLU A 462 -3.16 -51.38 -12.49
CA GLU A 462 -3.07 -49.92 -12.64
C GLU A 462 -4.09 -49.19 -11.77
N MET A 463 -5.33 -49.68 -11.69
CA MET A 463 -6.36 -49.12 -10.82
C MET A 463 -6.01 -49.25 -9.33
N LYS A 464 -5.44 -50.39 -8.92
CA LYS A 464 -4.95 -50.58 -7.54
C LYS A 464 -3.83 -49.60 -7.21
N LEU A 465 -2.89 -49.39 -8.13
CA LEU A 465 -1.80 -48.42 -7.97
C LEU A 465 -2.35 -46.99 -7.87
N MET A 466 -3.21 -46.57 -8.80
CA MET A 466 -3.85 -45.25 -8.75
C MET A 466 -4.67 -45.04 -7.46
N SER A 467 -5.35 -46.08 -6.96
CA SER A 467 -6.07 -46.00 -5.69
C SER A 467 -5.13 -45.83 -4.49
N ALA A 468 -3.96 -46.46 -4.51
CA ALA A 468 -2.94 -46.29 -3.48
C ALA A 468 -2.34 -44.87 -3.51
N ASP A 469 -2.01 -44.37 -4.69
CA ASP A 469 -1.49 -43.01 -4.89
C ASP A 469 -2.50 -41.95 -4.44
N TRP A 470 -3.79 -42.15 -4.75
CA TRP A 470 -4.86 -41.27 -4.30
C TRP A 470 -5.01 -41.26 -2.76
N LYS A 471 -4.89 -42.43 -2.11
CA LYS A 471 -4.91 -42.51 -0.64
C LYS A 471 -3.69 -41.80 -0.04
N ALA A 472 -2.50 -41.95 -0.63
CA ALA A 472 -1.28 -41.29 -0.16
C ALA A 472 -1.38 -39.77 -0.30
N THR A 473 -1.85 -39.27 -1.45
CA THR A 473 -2.08 -37.82 -1.66
C THR A 473 -3.13 -37.26 -0.70
N LYS A 474 -4.22 -38.00 -0.45
CA LYS A 474 -5.22 -37.59 0.54
C LYS A 474 -4.62 -37.44 1.94
N ILE A 475 -3.79 -38.39 2.38
CA ILE A 475 -3.11 -38.31 3.69
C ILE A 475 -2.16 -37.10 3.77
N MET A 476 -1.47 -36.76 2.68
CA MET A 476 -0.63 -35.55 2.64
C MET A 476 -1.46 -34.28 2.75
N LEU A 477 -2.56 -34.17 2.01
CA LEU A 477 -3.47 -33.03 2.08
C LEU A 477 -4.08 -32.88 3.48
N ASP A 478 -4.52 -33.97 4.12
CA ASP A 478 -5.06 -33.94 5.48
C ASP A 478 -4.01 -33.45 6.52
N ARG A 479 -2.71 -33.74 6.29
CA ARG A 479 -1.62 -33.23 7.14
C ARG A 479 -1.34 -31.75 6.89
N GLU A 480 -1.35 -31.32 5.63
CA GLU A 480 -1.19 -29.91 5.27
C GLU A 480 -2.33 -29.07 5.82
N GLU A 481 -3.58 -29.53 5.70
CA GLU A 481 -4.76 -28.87 6.26
C GLU A 481 -4.65 -28.70 7.78
N LYS A 482 -4.25 -29.76 8.51
CA LYS A 482 -3.99 -29.67 9.95
C LYS A 482 -2.87 -28.69 10.29
N SER A 483 -1.79 -28.65 9.50
CA SER A 483 -0.71 -27.68 9.72
C SER A 483 -1.15 -26.24 9.45
N ILE A 484 -2.01 -26.02 8.47
CA ILE A 484 -2.57 -24.70 8.16
C ILE A 484 -3.51 -24.27 9.28
N LEU A 485 -4.40 -25.15 9.75
CA LEU A 485 -5.30 -24.89 10.87
C LEU A 485 -4.53 -24.46 12.13
N GLY A 486 -3.46 -25.17 12.50
CA GLY A 486 -2.64 -24.78 13.65
C GLY A 486 -2.01 -23.39 13.49
N LYS A 487 -1.53 -23.03 12.28
CA LYS A 487 -1.00 -21.68 12.01
C LYS A 487 -2.08 -20.60 12.07
N VAL A 488 -3.31 -20.92 11.67
CA VAL A 488 -4.44 -19.99 11.76
C VAL A 488 -4.79 -19.72 13.23
N GLU A 489 -4.83 -20.76 14.07
CA GLU A 489 -5.04 -20.61 15.51
C GLU A 489 -3.95 -19.76 16.17
N GLU A 490 -2.66 -20.00 15.85
CA GLU A 490 -1.54 -19.16 16.32
C GLU A 490 -1.70 -17.68 15.91
N LEU A 491 -2.12 -17.41 14.68
CA LEU A 491 -2.35 -16.05 14.19
C LEU A 491 -3.56 -15.38 14.85
N GLU A 492 -4.60 -16.14 15.20
CA GLU A 492 -5.74 -15.64 15.95
C GLU A 492 -5.35 -15.25 17.39
N GLU A 493 -4.51 -16.05 18.05
CA GLU A 493 -3.94 -15.72 19.36
C GLU A 493 -3.07 -14.45 19.31
N GLU A 494 -2.18 -14.34 18.31
CA GLU A 494 -1.36 -13.13 18.09
C GLU A 494 -2.24 -11.88 17.86
N LYS A 495 -3.33 -12.02 17.10
CA LYS A 495 -4.29 -10.93 16.86
C LYS A 495 -4.95 -10.48 18.15
N ASP A 496 -5.37 -11.40 19.01
CA ASP A 496 -5.97 -11.07 20.30
C ASP A 496 -4.99 -10.39 21.26
N GLU A 497 -3.71 -10.78 21.24
CA GLU A 497 -2.66 -10.06 21.97
C GLU A 497 -2.44 -8.65 21.43
N LEU A 498 -2.46 -8.47 20.11
CA LEU A 498 -2.33 -7.15 19.49
C LEU A 498 -3.51 -6.24 19.87
N LEU A 499 -4.74 -6.76 19.89
CA LEU A 499 -5.92 -6.02 20.34
C LEU A 499 -5.80 -5.58 21.81
N LYS A 500 -5.25 -6.44 22.68
CA LYS A 500 -4.96 -6.08 24.09
C LYS A 500 -3.94 -4.95 24.17
N LYS A 501 -2.86 -5.01 23.39
CA LYS A 501 -1.82 -3.97 23.33
C LYS A 501 -2.37 -2.66 22.76
N GLU A 502 -3.22 -2.72 21.74
CA GLU A 502 -3.89 -1.55 21.17
C GLU A 502 -4.79 -0.86 22.21
N ALA A 503 -5.58 -1.62 22.96
CA ALA A 503 -6.40 -1.09 24.06
C ALA A 503 -5.56 -0.42 25.16
N GLU A 504 -4.35 -0.92 25.45
CA GLU A 504 -3.41 -0.29 26.38
C GLU A 504 -2.84 1.01 25.82
N ILE A 505 -2.47 1.04 24.53
CA ILE A 505 -2.00 2.24 23.85
C ILE A 505 -3.08 3.34 23.88
N VAL A 506 -4.34 3.00 23.59
CA VAL A 506 -5.46 3.96 23.67
C VAL A 506 -5.57 4.57 25.08
N LYS A 507 -5.48 3.76 26.14
CA LYS A 507 -5.48 4.27 27.53
C LYS A 507 -4.31 5.21 27.81
N LEU A 508 -3.12 4.94 27.25
CA LEU A 508 -1.95 5.80 27.40
C LEU A 508 -2.12 7.12 26.64
N VAL A 509 -2.68 7.09 25.42
CA VAL A 509 -2.97 8.28 24.61
C VAL A 509 -3.96 9.19 25.34
N ASP A 510 -5.07 8.63 25.86
CA ASP A 510 -6.04 9.38 26.67
C ASP A 510 -5.40 10.05 27.89
N LYS A 511 -4.47 9.37 28.55
CA LYS A 511 -3.73 9.91 29.71
C LYS A 511 -2.82 11.07 29.28
N VAL A 512 -2.15 10.95 28.14
CA VAL A 512 -1.31 12.01 27.58
C VAL A 512 -2.15 13.23 27.18
N GLU A 513 -3.31 13.03 26.56
CA GLU A 513 -4.22 14.14 26.20
C GLU A 513 -4.76 14.86 27.43
N ARG A 514 -5.20 14.13 28.47
CA ARG A 514 -5.59 14.75 29.76
C ARG A 514 -4.47 15.57 30.37
N ASN A 515 -3.22 15.10 30.30
CA ASN A 515 -2.07 15.84 30.80
C ASN A 515 -1.75 17.08 29.94
N LYS A 516 -1.89 16.97 28.61
CA LYS A 516 -1.75 18.11 27.69
C LYS A 516 -2.78 19.19 28.03
N GLN A 517 -4.04 18.81 28.23
CA GLN A 517 -5.09 19.76 28.62
C GLN A 517 -4.76 20.45 29.95
N LYS A 518 -4.38 19.70 30.99
CA LYS A 518 -3.94 20.26 32.27
C LYS A 518 -2.77 21.24 32.13
N ASN A 519 -1.83 20.96 31.23
CA ASN A 519 -0.72 21.87 30.96
C ASN A 519 -1.18 23.15 30.25
N THR A 520 -2.09 23.05 29.27
CA THR A 520 -2.65 24.25 28.62
C THR A 520 -3.42 25.14 29.61
N ASP A 521 -4.13 24.56 30.58
CA ASP A 521 -4.83 25.33 31.61
C ASP A 521 -3.86 26.01 32.59
N LYS A 522 -2.75 25.33 32.92
CA LYS A 522 -1.65 25.93 33.70
C LYS A 522 -0.96 27.07 32.94
N GLU A 523 -0.70 26.91 31.65
CA GLU A 523 -0.12 27.96 30.79
C GLU A 523 -1.04 29.19 30.76
N LYS A 524 -2.34 29.01 30.52
CA LYS A 524 -3.33 30.11 30.60
C LYS A 524 -3.32 30.81 31.96
N SER A 525 -3.18 30.05 33.05
CA SER A 525 -3.07 30.61 34.41
C SER A 525 -1.80 31.45 34.59
N ILE A 526 -0.67 30.98 34.04
CA ILE A 526 0.60 31.70 34.06
C ILE A 526 0.51 32.97 33.23
N ASP A 527 -0.06 32.92 32.02
CA ASP A 527 -0.26 34.08 31.15
C ASP A 527 -1.13 35.15 31.81
N LEU A 528 -2.21 34.74 32.50
CA LEU A 528 -3.05 35.65 33.27
C LEU A 528 -2.28 36.32 34.41
N LYS A 529 -1.39 35.57 35.10
CA LYS A 529 -0.53 36.13 36.16
C LYS A 529 0.52 37.08 35.59
N LEU A 530 1.12 36.76 34.45
CA LEU A 530 2.08 37.62 33.76
C LEU A 530 1.40 38.92 33.30
N ALA A 531 0.20 38.86 32.74
CA ALA A 531 -0.58 40.04 32.37
C ALA A 531 -0.84 40.94 33.59
N LYS A 532 -1.23 40.36 34.73
CA LYS A 532 -1.40 41.12 35.99
C LYS A 532 -0.10 41.79 36.43
N LEU A 533 1.03 41.09 36.37
CA LEU A 533 2.35 41.65 36.71
C LEU A 533 2.75 42.81 35.78
N VAL A 534 2.53 42.67 34.47
CA VAL A 534 2.80 43.73 33.49
C VAL A 534 1.95 44.97 33.79
N THR A 535 0.66 44.80 34.12
CA THR A 535 -0.18 45.94 34.50
C THR A 535 0.27 46.61 35.80
N ALA A 536 0.71 45.82 36.80
CA ALA A 536 1.23 46.34 38.06
C ALA A 536 2.56 47.09 37.85
N GLU A 537 3.44 46.59 37.00
CA GLU A 537 4.70 47.24 36.64
C GLU A 537 4.44 48.58 35.92
N ALA A 538 3.51 48.61 34.97
CA ALA A 538 3.11 49.84 34.29
C ALA A 538 2.56 50.89 35.27
N GLN A 539 1.78 50.47 36.28
CA GLN A 539 1.32 51.37 37.34
C GLN A 539 2.46 51.88 38.22
N HIS A 540 3.42 51.01 38.57
CA HIS A 540 4.62 51.41 39.30
C HIS A 540 5.47 52.42 38.53
N GLN A 541 5.65 52.22 37.22
CA GLN A 541 6.35 53.17 36.37
C GLN A 541 5.64 54.52 36.32
N LYS A 542 4.31 54.56 36.19
CA LYS A 542 3.52 55.81 36.27
C LYS A 542 3.70 56.53 37.61
N LYS A 543 3.59 55.81 38.73
CA LYS A 543 3.83 56.37 40.08
C LYS A 543 5.25 56.92 40.21
N THR A 544 6.24 56.24 39.63
CA THR A 544 7.64 56.68 39.67
C THR A 544 7.84 57.97 38.87
N GLN A 545 7.20 58.10 37.70
CA GLN A 545 7.21 59.34 36.93
C GLN A 545 6.51 60.49 37.68
N GLU A 546 5.38 60.24 38.34
CA GLU A 546 4.70 61.22 39.17
C GLU A 546 5.57 61.71 40.33
N LEU A 547 6.26 60.79 41.03
CA LEU A 547 7.18 61.13 42.10
C LEU A 547 8.34 61.99 41.59
N ASN A 548 8.96 61.64 40.46
CA ASN A 548 10.01 62.44 39.84
C ASN A 548 9.51 63.85 39.46
N ASN A 549 8.27 63.97 38.99
CA ASN A 549 7.67 65.28 38.68
C ASN A 549 7.43 66.11 39.95
N ARG A 550 6.98 65.48 41.04
CA ARG A 550 6.83 66.15 42.35
C ARG A 550 8.18 66.61 42.90
N GLU A 551 9.21 65.78 42.78
CA GLU A 551 10.58 66.13 43.18
C GLU A 551 11.08 67.37 42.43
N LYS A 552 10.90 67.43 41.10
CA LYS A 552 11.22 68.62 40.30
C LYS A 552 10.47 69.87 40.80
N GLN A 553 9.20 69.75 41.14
CA GLN A 553 8.43 70.88 41.68
C GLN A 553 8.93 71.31 43.06
N ILE A 554 9.31 70.36 43.93
CA ILE A 554 9.90 70.66 45.24
C ILE A 554 11.21 71.42 45.06
N ILE A 555 12.10 70.97 44.16
CA ILE A 555 13.36 71.67 43.86
C ILE A 555 13.11 73.12 43.41
N VAL A 556 12.11 73.35 42.54
CA VAL A 556 11.71 74.70 42.12
C VAL A 556 11.22 75.55 43.30
N LYS A 557 10.40 74.97 44.19
CA LYS A 557 9.91 75.66 45.41
C LYS A 557 11.05 75.96 46.39
N GLU A 558 11.97 75.02 46.60
CA GLU A 558 13.15 75.21 47.44
C GLU A 558 14.04 76.34 46.93
N ASN A 559 14.25 76.43 45.61
CA ASN A 559 15.01 77.52 45.01
C ASN A 559 14.31 78.87 45.20
N LYS A 560 12.98 78.94 45.06
CA LYS A 560 12.22 80.17 45.38
C LYS A 560 12.39 80.57 46.85
N ILE A 561 12.30 79.62 47.77
CA ILE A 561 12.50 79.86 49.20
C ILE A 561 13.91 80.39 49.47
N LYS A 562 14.95 79.81 48.84
CA LYS A 562 16.34 80.29 48.97
C LYS A 562 16.48 81.74 48.49
N THR A 563 15.85 82.11 47.38
CA THR A 563 15.85 83.49 46.87
C THR A 563 15.17 84.45 47.86
N SER A 564 13.97 84.11 48.33
CA SER A 564 13.24 84.92 49.33
C SER A 564 14.00 85.05 50.64
N LEU A 565 14.68 83.99 51.11
CA LEU A 565 15.57 84.06 52.28
C LEU A 565 16.75 85.01 52.05
N GLY A 566 17.29 85.07 50.84
CA GLY A 566 18.31 86.05 50.43
C GLY A 566 17.80 87.49 50.51
N GLU A 567 16.57 87.74 50.04
CA GLU A 567 15.91 89.04 50.12
C GLU A 567 15.64 89.46 51.57
N ILE A 568 15.14 88.54 52.41
CA ILE A 568 14.92 88.80 53.84
C ILE A 568 16.24 89.19 54.53
N LYS A 569 17.37 88.54 54.19
CA LYS A 569 18.69 88.95 54.72
C LYS A 569 19.05 90.37 54.30
N LYS A 570 18.77 90.78 53.05
CA LYS A 570 18.99 92.17 52.58
C LYS A 570 18.13 93.16 53.38
N VAL A 571 16.84 92.87 53.55
CA VAL A 571 15.92 93.70 54.35
C VAL A 571 16.41 93.83 55.80
N LYS A 572 16.86 92.73 56.41
CA LYS A 572 17.43 92.75 57.77
C LYS A 572 18.68 93.65 57.86
N GLY A 573 19.53 93.63 56.83
CA GLY A 573 20.67 94.55 56.71
C GLY A 573 20.25 96.02 56.59
N LEU A 574 19.22 96.32 55.81
CA LEU A 574 18.66 97.67 55.67
C LEU A 574 18.04 98.18 56.99
N ILE A 575 17.33 97.32 57.73
CA ILE A 575 16.80 97.64 59.06
C ILE A 575 17.94 97.99 60.02
N GLY A 576 19.06 97.26 59.96
CA GLY A 576 20.27 97.59 60.73
C GLY A 576 20.81 98.99 60.41
N LYS A 577 20.94 99.33 59.12
CA LYS A 577 21.37 100.68 58.68
C LYS A 577 20.40 101.78 59.08
N LYS A 578 19.09 101.50 59.03
CA LYS A 578 18.06 102.45 59.49
C LYS A 578 18.26 102.78 60.98
N ARG A 579 18.49 101.77 61.83
CA ARG A 579 18.76 101.97 63.26
C ARG A 579 20.01 102.82 63.51
N THR A 580 21.11 102.59 62.78
CA THR A 580 22.33 103.40 62.94
C THR A 580 22.12 104.84 62.50
N LEU A 581 21.34 105.09 61.44
CA LEU A 581 20.94 106.44 61.03
C LEU A 581 20.03 107.11 62.08
N GLU A 582 19.05 106.39 62.62
CA GLU A 582 18.17 106.89 63.69
C GLU A 582 18.97 107.28 64.95
N GLU A 583 19.96 106.49 65.33
CA GLU A 583 20.90 106.84 66.41
C GLU A 583 21.74 108.07 66.06
N GLY A 584 22.21 108.19 64.82
CA GLY A 584 22.91 109.37 64.32
C GLY A 584 22.06 110.64 64.41
N ILE A 585 20.79 110.57 63.98
CA ILE A 585 19.81 111.65 64.09
C ILE A 585 19.59 112.03 65.56
N LYS A 586 19.44 111.06 66.46
CA LYS A 586 19.32 111.33 67.91
C LYS A 586 20.54 112.10 68.44
N ARG A 587 21.76 111.69 68.07
CA ARG A 587 23.00 112.36 68.48
C ARG A 587 23.10 113.79 67.92
N LEU A 588 22.71 113.99 66.66
CA LEU A 588 22.68 115.32 66.03
C LEU A 588 21.66 116.23 66.72
N LYS A 589 20.47 115.71 67.04
CA LYS A 589 19.43 116.46 67.76
C LYS A 589 19.91 116.90 69.15
N ILE A 590 20.63 116.04 69.87
CA ILE A 590 21.27 116.39 71.16
C ILE A 590 22.31 117.50 70.98
N ARG A 591 23.19 117.40 69.96
CA ARG A 591 24.21 118.42 69.67
C ARG A 591 23.59 119.76 69.26
N PHE A 592 22.62 119.73 68.35
CA PHE A 592 21.88 120.91 67.92
C PHE A 592 21.26 121.63 69.12
N ASN A 593 20.56 120.90 70.00
CA ASN A 593 19.98 121.48 71.22
C ASN A 593 21.04 122.06 72.18
N LYS A 594 22.22 121.44 72.25
CA LYS A 594 23.33 121.93 73.10
C LYS A 594 23.92 123.23 72.56
N GLU A 595 24.14 123.33 71.25
CA GLU A 595 24.60 124.56 70.60
C GLU A 595 23.54 125.66 70.63
N PHE A 596 22.26 125.31 70.39
CA PHE A 596 21.14 126.23 70.50
C PHE A 596 21.11 126.88 71.90
N ARG A 597 21.26 126.09 72.97
CA ARG A 597 21.34 126.61 74.35
C ARG A 597 22.54 127.52 74.64
N LYS A 598 23.65 127.39 73.90
CA LYS A 598 24.82 128.29 74.03
C LYS A 598 24.55 129.67 73.41
N ILE A 599 23.73 129.72 72.36
CA ILE A 599 23.30 130.96 71.71
C ILE A 599 22.15 131.61 72.51
N GLU A 600 21.26 130.79 73.07
CA GLU A 600 20.10 131.24 73.86
C GLU A 600 20.51 131.95 75.16
N LYS A 601 21.50 131.41 75.89
CA LYS A 601 21.90 131.92 77.22
C LYS A 601 22.43 133.37 77.23
N PRO A 602 23.23 133.86 76.26
CA PRO A 602 23.61 135.27 76.20
C PRO A 602 22.48 136.20 75.72
N LEU A 603 21.56 135.72 74.86
CA LEU A 603 20.42 136.51 74.39
C LEU A 603 19.30 136.65 75.45
N LEU A 604 19.09 135.62 76.29
CA LEU A 604 18.13 135.64 77.39
C LEU A 604 18.55 136.51 78.60
N ARG A 605 19.83 136.91 78.70
CA ARG A 605 20.29 137.88 79.73
C ARG A 605 20.10 139.34 79.33
N LYS A 606 19.96 139.66 78.02
CA LYS A 606 19.58 141.00 77.54
C LYS A 606 18.06 141.20 77.38
N ALA A 607 17.27 140.13 77.37
CA ALA A 607 15.82 140.18 77.15
C ALA A 607 14.95 140.10 78.44
N LYS A 608 15.54 140.01 79.65
CA LYS A 608 14.78 139.87 80.91
C LYS A 608 14.66 141.14 81.77
N ARG A 609 14.68 142.33 81.15
CA ARG A 609 14.38 143.62 81.80
C ARG A 609 13.26 144.44 81.15
N LYS A 610 12.53 143.92 80.16
CA LYS A 610 11.34 144.59 79.61
C LYS A 610 10.26 143.58 79.26
N HIS A 611 9.08 143.81 79.85
CA HIS A 611 7.76 143.23 79.53
C HIS A 611 7.58 141.73 79.75
N GLN A 612 6.79 141.18 80.69
CA GLN A 612 5.61 141.65 81.44
C GLN A 612 4.59 142.48 80.63
N GLU A 613 3.48 141.81 80.34
CA GLU A 613 2.24 142.32 79.71
C GLU A 613 2.23 142.37 78.18
N MET A 614 1.73 141.30 77.53
CA MET A 614 0.54 141.34 76.66
C MET A 614 0.39 140.08 75.80
N LYS A 615 -0.84 139.53 75.83
CA LYS A 615 -1.65 138.96 74.72
C LYS A 615 -1.07 137.78 73.91
N ILE A 616 -1.67 136.60 73.96
CA ILE A 616 -2.91 136.18 73.26
C ILE A 616 -2.77 136.19 71.72
N SER A 617 -2.68 134.97 71.17
CA SER A 617 -3.19 134.43 69.89
C SER A 617 -2.62 134.88 68.53
N ARG A 618 -2.13 133.88 67.75
CA ARG A 618 -2.29 133.66 66.28
C ARG A 618 -1.30 132.56 65.82
N SER A 619 -1.72 131.32 65.55
CA SER A 619 -2.38 130.78 64.34
C SER A 619 -1.46 130.61 63.11
N ILE A 620 -1.01 129.38 62.80
CA ILE A 620 -0.80 128.85 61.43
C ILE A 620 -1.02 127.31 61.51
N LYS A 621 -2.08 126.69 60.97
CA LYS A 621 -2.58 126.49 59.59
C LYS A 621 -2.05 125.21 58.91
N LYS A 622 -3.01 124.57 58.21
CA LYS A 622 -2.97 123.56 57.13
C LYS A 622 -2.94 122.07 57.53
N THR A 623 -4.05 121.31 57.44
CA THR A 623 -4.87 120.84 56.28
C THR A 623 -4.20 119.77 55.42
N MET A 624 -4.76 118.55 55.39
CA MET A 624 -5.46 117.93 54.23
C MET A 624 -5.57 116.40 54.40
N GLU A 625 -6.83 115.92 54.35
CA GLU A 625 -7.42 114.72 53.71
C GLU A 625 -6.58 113.92 52.65
N PRO A 626 -7.08 112.80 52.06
CA PRO A 626 -7.89 111.67 52.59
C PRO A 626 -7.51 110.25 52.01
N LEU A 627 -8.21 109.19 52.50
CA LEU A 627 -8.60 107.89 51.85
C LEU A 627 -7.53 106.84 51.42
N PRO A 628 -7.87 105.53 51.16
CA PRO A 628 -9.16 104.81 51.26
C PRO A 628 -9.15 103.41 51.96
N ASN A 629 -10.37 102.92 52.26
CA ASN A 629 -10.93 101.54 52.22
C ASN A 629 -9.99 100.31 52.35
N ILE A 630 -10.37 99.29 53.13
CA ILE A 630 -11.19 98.14 52.65
C ILE A 630 -12.00 97.51 53.79
N LYS A 631 -13.29 97.30 53.51
CA LYS A 631 -14.27 96.50 54.25
C LYS A 631 -13.84 95.03 54.37
N VAL A 632 -13.93 94.44 55.56
CA VAL A 632 -14.09 92.98 55.68
C VAL A 632 -15.56 92.72 55.99
N ARG A 633 -16.30 92.34 54.95
CA ARG A 633 -17.72 91.98 55.01
C ARG A 633 -17.81 90.53 55.48
N ALA A 634 -18.70 90.30 56.44
CA ALA A 634 -19.26 88.98 56.70
C ALA A 634 -20.08 88.49 55.48
N ASN A 635 -20.37 87.18 55.50
CA ASN A 635 -21.49 86.48 54.86
C ASN A 635 -21.25 85.67 53.56
N MET A 636 -21.65 84.39 53.70
CA MET A 636 -22.28 83.49 52.73
C MET A 636 -21.36 82.63 51.85
N ALA A 637 -21.29 81.36 52.26
CA ALA A 637 -21.31 80.25 51.31
C ALA A 637 -22.57 80.39 50.44
N GLY A 638 -22.35 80.67 49.15
CA GLY A 638 -23.38 80.71 48.11
C GLY A 638 -22.80 80.12 46.82
N PRO A 639 -23.64 79.58 45.92
CA PRO A 639 -23.23 78.65 44.87
C PRO A 639 -22.41 79.34 43.78
N LEU A 640 -21.52 78.59 43.12
CA LEU A 640 -20.71 79.05 42.00
C LEU A 640 -21.61 79.61 40.87
N PRO A 641 -21.47 80.89 40.48
CA PRO A 641 -22.29 81.50 39.44
C PRO A 641 -21.77 81.06 38.07
N GLY A 642 -22.61 80.34 37.31
CA GLY A 642 -22.36 80.04 35.90
C GLY A 642 -22.71 78.63 35.43
N LEU A 643 -23.01 77.69 36.33
CA LEU A 643 -23.52 76.36 35.95
C LEU A 643 -25.02 76.41 35.68
N ASN A 644 -25.45 75.74 34.60
CA ASN A 644 -26.86 75.56 34.26
C ASN A 644 -27.63 75.07 35.51
N PRO A 645 -28.71 75.74 35.96
CA PRO A 645 -29.42 75.39 37.18
C PRO A 645 -29.81 73.90 37.28
N GLU A 646 -30.09 73.27 36.14
CA GLU A 646 -30.38 71.84 36.05
C GLU A 646 -29.22 70.94 36.52
N ILE A 647 -27.96 71.32 36.24
CA ILE A 647 -26.77 70.59 36.69
C ILE A 647 -26.63 70.68 38.21
N ASN A 648 -26.86 71.87 38.77
CA ASN A 648 -26.79 72.07 40.22
C ASN A 648 -27.88 71.26 40.95
N THR A 649 -29.09 71.20 40.40
CA THR A 649 -30.16 70.35 40.94
C THR A 649 -29.79 68.87 40.92
N GLN A 650 -29.17 68.39 39.82
CA GLN A 650 -28.74 67.00 39.72
C GLN A 650 -27.57 66.67 40.68
N ILE A 651 -26.66 67.61 40.94
CA ILE A 651 -25.61 67.47 41.97
C ILE A 651 -26.25 67.34 43.36
N GLU A 652 -27.22 68.19 43.68
CA GLU A 652 -27.89 68.20 44.98
C GLU A 652 -28.73 66.93 45.21
N ILE A 653 -29.42 66.44 44.17
CA ILE A 653 -30.11 65.14 44.19
C ILE A 653 -29.10 64.01 44.44
N ALA A 654 -27.95 64.01 43.76
CA ALA A 654 -26.91 62.99 43.95
C ALA A 654 -26.34 63.03 45.38
N LYS A 655 -26.07 64.22 45.94
CA LYS A 655 -25.64 64.39 47.34
C LYS A 655 -26.66 63.82 48.32
N ASN A 656 -27.95 64.12 48.10
CA ASN A 656 -29.04 63.61 48.93
C ASN A 656 -29.16 62.07 48.86
N HIS A 657 -29.03 61.47 47.68
CA HIS A 657 -29.04 60.01 47.54
C HIS A 657 -27.85 59.35 48.24
N VAL A 658 -26.63 59.92 48.12
CA VAL A 658 -25.43 59.42 48.82
C VAL A 658 -25.61 59.52 50.34
N SER A 659 -26.10 60.66 50.85
CA SER A 659 -26.31 60.84 52.30
C SER A 659 -27.38 59.91 52.89
N ARG A 660 -28.34 59.45 52.07
CA ARG A 660 -29.41 58.54 52.48
C ARG A 660 -29.07 57.06 52.26
N GLY A 661 -27.87 56.74 51.78
CA GLY A 661 -27.45 55.36 51.49
C GLY A 661 -28.13 54.73 50.25
N LEU A 662 -28.77 55.54 49.41
CA LEU A 662 -29.45 55.10 48.17
C LEU A 662 -28.44 55.01 47.03
N PHE A 663 -27.55 54.01 47.08
CA PHE A 663 -26.37 53.93 46.22
C PHE A 663 -26.70 53.70 44.73
N ASN A 664 -27.75 52.94 44.42
CA ASN A 664 -28.14 52.67 43.04
C ASN A 664 -28.68 53.93 42.35
N GLU A 665 -29.51 54.70 43.07
CA GLU A 665 -30.07 55.97 42.66
C GLU A 665 -28.96 57.03 42.55
N ALA A 666 -28.06 57.10 43.53
CA ALA A 666 -26.89 57.98 43.49
C ALA A 666 -26.03 57.71 42.24
N LYS A 667 -25.72 56.44 41.97
CA LYS A 667 -24.91 56.03 40.82
C LYS A 667 -25.58 56.36 39.48
N SER A 668 -26.90 56.17 39.37
CA SER A 668 -27.68 56.58 38.20
C SER A 668 -27.62 58.10 37.97
N THR A 669 -27.76 58.88 39.04
CA THR A 669 -27.70 60.35 39.00
C THR A 669 -26.30 60.86 38.62
N ILE A 670 -25.24 60.25 39.18
CA ILE A 670 -23.84 60.53 38.83
C ILE A 670 -23.55 60.20 37.37
N MET A 671 -24.11 59.11 36.82
CA MET A 671 -23.96 58.77 35.40
C MET A 671 -24.62 59.82 34.49
N LYS A 672 -25.79 60.36 34.88
CA LYS A 672 -26.42 61.49 34.18
C LYS A 672 -25.52 62.72 34.22
N LEU A 673 -24.97 63.09 35.38
CA LEU A 673 -24.02 64.20 35.51
C LEU A 673 -22.78 64.02 34.62
N LYS A 674 -22.22 62.80 34.54
CA LYS A 674 -21.10 62.47 33.63
C LYS A 674 -21.46 62.64 32.15
N SER A 675 -22.70 62.31 31.77
CA SER A 675 -23.18 62.52 30.41
C SER A 675 -23.30 64.01 30.08
N MET A 676 -23.85 64.81 31.00
CA MET A 676 -23.93 66.28 30.87
C MET A 676 -22.53 66.91 30.83
N GLN A 677 -21.61 66.40 31.65
CA GLN A 677 -20.21 66.83 31.64
C GLN A 677 -19.52 66.58 30.30
N LYS A 678 -19.75 65.41 29.68
CA LYS A 678 -19.19 65.09 28.35
C LYS A 678 -19.75 65.99 27.25
N ALA A 679 -21.03 66.37 27.36
CA ALA A 679 -21.71 67.23 26.40
C ALA A 679 -21.27 68.72 26.47
N MET A 680 -20.60 69.15 27.55
CA MET A 680 -20.08 70.52 27.65
C MET A 680 -18.81 70.73 26.81
N ASP A 681 -18.64 71.94 26.28
CA ASP A 681 -17.44 72.33 25.53
C ASP A 681 -16.17 72.30 26.40
N GLU A 682 -15.05 71.84 25.83
CA GLU A 682 -13.78 71.65 26.56
C GLU A 682 -13.14 72.94 27.07
N LYS A 683 -13.51 74.09 26.49
CA LYS A 683 -12.96 75.40 26.86
C LYS A 683 -13.74 76.07 28.01
N LEU A 684 -14.89 75.52 28.42
CA LEU A 684 -15.69 76.09 29.50
C LEU A 684 -15.11 75.73 30.88
N PRO A 685 -14.79 76.70 31.76
CA PRO A 685 -14.31 76.43 33.11
C PRO A 685 -15.29 75.58 33.94
N ASN A 686 -16.59 75.65 33.62
CA ASN A 686 -17.66 74.90 34.27
C ASN A 686 -17.58 73.38 34.03
N LYS A 687 -17.02 72.92 32.91
CA LYS A 687 -16.81 71.48 32.65
C LYS A 687 -15.78 70.86 33.61
N LYS A 688 -14.76 71.65 33.96
CA LYS A 688 -13.72 71.25 34.91
C LYS A 688 -14.23 71.33 36.35
N ALA A 689 -15.08 72.30 36.68
CA ALA A 689 -15.76 72.36 37.97
C ALA A 689 -16.66 71.14 38.17
N LEU A 690 -17.55 70.84 37.21
CA LEU A 690 -18.44 69.69 37.29
C LEU A 690 -17.69 68.35 37.38
N TYR A 691 -16.51 68.24 36.73
CA TYR A 691 -15.65 67.07 36.89
C TYR A 691 -15.27 66.81 38.34
N TYR A 692 -14.87 67.85 39.07
CA TYR A 692 -14.46 67.73 40.45
C TYR A 692 -15.65 67.45 41.37
N ASP A 693 -16.82 68.06 41.11
CA ASP A 693 -18.04 67.77 41.87
C ASP A 693 -18.49 66.31 41.70
N ILE A 694 -18.41 65.77 40.48
CA ILE A 694 -18.67 64.34 40.19
C ILE A 694 -17.67 63.45 40.93
N LEU A 695 -16.39 63.83 40.93
CA LEU A 695 -15.34 63.03 41.56
C LEU A 695 -15.43 63.06 43.08
N GLU A 696 -15.84 64.18 43.67
CA GLU A 696 -16.14 64.31 45.09
C GLU A 696 -17.32 63.41 45.48
N LEU A 697 -18.43 63.47 44.72
CA LEU A 697 -19.60 62.59 44.90
C LEU A 697 -19.25 61.10 44.81
N GLU A 698 -18.41 60.68 43.87
CA GLU A 698 -17.97 59.27 43.75
C GLU A 698 -17.09 58.82 44.92
N ASN A 699 -16.29 59.73 45.48
CA ASN A 699 -15.47 59.43 46.65
C ASN A 699 -16.32 59.39 47.92
N GLU A 700 -17.25 60.33 48.09
CA GLU A 700 -18.22 60.32 49.19
C GLU A 700 -19.07 59.05 49.17
N MET A 701 -19.58 58.66 48.00
CA MET A 701 -20.35 57.42 47.82
C MET A 701 -19.54 56.18 48.27
N LYS A 702 -18.27 56.06 47.84
CA LYS A 702 -17.39 54.96 48.26
C LYS A 702 -17.07 54.99 49.76
N LEU A 703 -16.90 56.17 50.35
CA LEU A 703 -16.63 56.31 51.77
C LEU A 703 -17.86 55.93 52.61
N VAL A 704 -19.06 56.26 52.15
CA VAL A 704 -20.32 55.88 52.81
C VAL A 704 -20.61 54.38 52.61
N GLU A 705 -20.33 53.83 51.43
CA GLU A 705 -20.46 52.39 51.12
C GLU A 705 -19.48 51.50 51.90
N ILE A 706 -18.35 52.05 52.38
CA ILE A 706 -17.42 51.34 53.29
C ILE A 706 -17.88 51.43 54.75
N ARG A 707 -18.68 52.44 55.11
CA ARG A 707 -19.16 52.66 56.49
C ARG A 707 -20.48 51.96 56.79
N HIS A 708 -21.30 51.70 55.77
CA HIS A 708 -22.44 50.79 55.82
C HIS A 708 -21.98 49.36 55.51
#